data_AF-A0A1X4I7C6-F1
#
_entry.id   AF-A0A1X4I7C6-F1
#
_cell.length_a   1.000
_cell.length_b   1.000
_cell.length_c   1.000
_cell.angle_alpha   90.00
_cell.angle_beta   90.00
_cell.angle_gamma   90.00
#
_symmetry.space_group_name_H-M   'P 1'
#
loop_
_entity.id
_entity.type
_entity.pdbx_description
1 polymer ?
#
loop_
_entity_poly.entity_id
_entity_poly.type
_entity_poly.pdbx_seq_one_letter_code
_entity_poly.pdbx_strand_id
1 'polypeptide(L)'
;MQTSSDRHEYPAHWEADVVLRDGGTARIRPITVDDAERLVSFYEQVSDESKYYRFFAPYPRLSAKDVHRFTHHDFVDRVGLAATIGGEFIATVRYDRIGADGTPASAPADEAEVAFLVQDAHQGRGVASALLEHIGAVARERGIRRFAAEVLPANNKMIKVFTDAGYTQKRSFEDGVVRLEFGLEPTDRSMAVQYAREQRAEARSVQRLLAPGSVAVVGAGRAPGGVGRSVLDNLRDTGFTGRLYAVNKALGEGEEELGGVAAFRSVRDIDGPVDLAVVAVPAERVPEIVTECGEHGVQGLVVVSAGYAESGPDGRERQRALVRQARSYGMRIIGPNAFGVINTSPDVRLNASLAPEMPRPGRIGLFAQSGAIGIALLSRLHRRGGGVTGVTGVSTFVSSGNRADVSGNDVLQYWYEDPDTDVALMYLESIGNPRKFTRLARRTAAAKPLVVVQGARHGAGPRGHAVRATRLPHATVSALLRQAGVIRVDTITELVDTGLLLARQPLPAGPRVAILGNSESLGLLTYDACLAEGLRPHRPLDLTTAASAADFHAALSHALADDTNDAVVVTAIPAVGEGSVGDAALAQALRSAAAATPSKPVLVVHVELGGLAEALSAATSTAPQTPQPRADTTPAPPPRPDTA
;
A
#
# COMPACT_ATOMS: atom_id res chain seq x y z
N MET A 1 -25.21 -17.21 -41.48
CA MET A 1 -23.84 -17.62 -41.83
C MET A 1 -23.06 -16.34 -42.10
N GLN A 2 -22.37 -15.79 -41.11
CA GLN A 2 -21.54 -14.58 -41.29
C GLN A 2 -20.27 -14.95 -42.06
N THR A 3 -19.92 -14.18 -43.09
CA THR A 3 -18.69 -14.29 -43.87
C THR A 3 -17.49 -13.90 -43.00
N SER A 4 -16.28 -14.43 -43.31
CA SER A 4 -15.08 -14.19 -42.50
C SER A 4 -14.57 -12.72 -42.51
N SER A 5 -15.28 -11.80 -43.16
CA SER A 5 -14.94 -10.39 -43.32
C SER A 5 -15.38 -9.49 -42.16
N ASP A 6 -16.34 -9.91 -41.32
CA ASP A 6 -16.91 -9.06 -40.25
C ASP A 6 -16.26 -9.25 -38.87
N ARG A 7 -15.32 -10.20 -38.74
CA ARG A 7 -14.62 -10.46 -37.48
C ARG A 7 -13.45 -9.50 -37.32
N HIS A 8 -13.73 -8.36 -36.70
CA HIS A 8 -12.70 -7.46 -36.19
C HIS A 8 -11.90 -8.21 -35.09
N GLU A 9 -10.57 -8.12 -35.16
CA GLU A 9 -9.68 -8.82 -34.23
C GLU A 9 -9.90 -8.31 -32.79
N TYR A 10 -9.98 -9.24 -31.84
CA TYR A 10 -10.22 -8.90 -30.44
C TYR A 10 -9.05 -8.10 -29.86
N PRO A 11 -9.28 -6.87 -29.37
CA PRO A 11 -8.20 -5.99 -28.90
C PRO A 11 -7.78 -6.35 -27.47
N ALA A 12 -7.01 -7.44 -27.33
CA ALA A 12 -6.58 -7.97 -26.04
C ALA A 12 -5.79 -6.98 -25.17
N HIS A 13 -5.14 -5.97 -25.78
CA HIS A 13 -4.39 -4.94 -25.07
C HIS A 13 -5.28 -3.92 -24.32
N TRP A 14 -6.59 -3.92 -24.58
CA TRP A 14 -7.55 -3.11 -23.82
C TRP A 14 -8.01 -3.76 -22.52
N GLU A 15 -7.65 -5.04 -22.30
CA GLU A 15 -7.98 -5.70 -21.06
C GLU A 15 -7.10 -5.22 -19.90
N ALA A 16 -7.72 -4.95 -18.75
CA ALA A 16 -7.02 -4.47 -17.58
C ALA A 16 -7.69 -4.91 -16.29
N ASP A 17 -6.89 -5.12 -15.25
CA ASP A 17 -7.41 -5.25 -13.88
C ASP A 17 -7.36 -3.88 -13.21
N VAL A 18 -8.47 -3.44 -12.64
CA VAL A 18 -8.57 -2.18 -11.91
C VAL A 18 -8.86 -2.43 -10.45
N VAL A 19 -8.30 -1.58 -9.58
CA VAL A 19 -8.63 -1.54 -8.16
C VAL A 19 -9.78 -0.56 -7.97
N LEU A 20 -10.87 -1.04 -7.36
CA LEU A 20 -12.07 -0.27 -7.10
C LEU A 20 -11.91 0.57 -5.83
N ARG A 21 -12.79 1.56 -5.65
CA ARG A 21 -12.75 2.49 -4.50
C ARG A 21 -12.83 1.78 -3.15
N ASP A 22 -13.51 0.64 -3.13
CA ASP A 22 -13.64 -0.17 -1.94
C ASP A 22 -12.34 -0.95 -1.65
N GLY A 23 -11.42 -1.13 -2.61
CA GLY A 23 -10.15 -1.85 -2.48
C GLY A 23 -10.16 -3.24 -3.13
N GLY A 24 -11.31 -3.72 -3.62
CA GLY A 24 -11.40 -4.95 -4.40
C GLY A 24 -10.97 -4.74 -5.85
N THR A 25 -10.87 -5.81 -6.65
CA THR A 25 -10.53 -5.71 -8.08
C THR A 25 -11.72 -6.01 -8.99
N ALA A 26 -11.65 -5.50 -10.22
CA ALA A 26 -12.51 -5.90 -11.32
C ALA A 26 -11.68 -5.99 -12.62
N ARG A 27 -12.11 -6.86 -13.54
CA ARG A 27 -11.52 -6.97 -14.88
C ARG A 27 -12.32 -6.08 -15.83
N ILE A 28 -11.66 -5.17 -16.54
CA ILE A 28 -12.24 -4.47 -17.69
C ILE A 28 -11.79 -5.20 -18.95
N ARG A 29 -12.73 -5.50 -19.85
CA ARG A 29 -12.43 -6.09 -21.17
C ARG A 29 -13.46 -5.70 -22.24
N PRO A 30 -13.10 -5.80 -23.54
CA PRO A 30 -14.07 -5.67 -24.62
C PRO A 30 -15.22 -6.68 -24.51
N ILE A 31 -16.43 -6.22 -24.86
CA ILE A 31 -17.64 -7.07 -24.99
C ILE A 31 -17.57 -7.79 -26.33
N THR A 32 -17.83 -9.10 -26.32
CA THR A 32 -17.88 -9.92 -27.53
C THR A 32 -19.28 -10.45 -27.81
N VAL A 33 -19.46 -11.08 -28.98
CA VAL A 33 -20.71 -11.75 -29.37
C VAL A 33 -21.11 -12.88 -28.41
N ASP A 34 -20.14 -13.49 -27.73
CA ASP A 34 -20.34 -14.60 -26.78
C ASP A 34 -20.84 -14.11 -25.41
N ASP A 35 -20.97 -12.80 -25.20
CA ASP A 35 -21.46 -12.22 -23.95
C ASP A 35 -22.98 -11.98 -23.94
N ALA A 36 -23.71 -12.44 -24.96
CA ALA A 36 -25.15 -12.23 -25.07
C ALA A 36 -25.91 -12.68 -23.80
N GLU A 37 -25.63 -13.89 -23.31
CA GLU A 37 -26.27 -14.42 -22.09
C GLU A 37 -25.82 -13.66 -20.83
N ARG A 38 -24.53 -13.34 -20.71
CA ARG A 38 -24.00 -12.55 -19.58
C ARG A 38 -24.62 -11.17 -19.52
N LEU A 39 -24.80 -10.52 -20.66
CA LEU A 39 -25.44 -9.21 -20.76
C LEU A 39 -26.90 -9.27 -20.32
N VAL A 40 -27.64 -10.29 -20.72
CA VAL A 40 -29.04 -10.49 -20.30
C VAL A 40 -29.12 -10.75 -18.79
N SER A 41 -28.31 -11.67 -18.27
CA SER A 41 -28.24 -11.95 -16.82
C SER A 41 -27.93 -10.70 -16.00
N PHE A 42 -26.92 -9.93 -16.42
CA PHE A 42 -26.60 -8.64 -15.80
C PHE A 42 -27.77 -7.66 -15.85
N TYR A 43 -28.43 -7.54 -17.01
CA TYR A 43 -29.55 -6.61 -17.19
C TYR A 43 -30.72 -6.92 -16.26
N GLU A 44 -31.00 -8.20 -16.02
CA GLU A 44 -32.05 -8.65 -15.11
C GLU A 44 -31.78 -8.25 -13.65
N GLN A 45 -30.50 -8.14 -13.27
CA GLN A 45 -30.08 -7.75 -11.93
C GLN A 45 -29.99 -6.22 -11.72
N VAL A 46 -30.19 -5.42 -12.77
CA VAL A 46 -30.25 -3.95 -12.68
C VAL A 46 -31.66 -3.51 -12.30
N SER A 47 -31.77 -2.53 -11.41
CA SER A 47 -33.04 -1.96 -10.99
C SER A 47 -33.78 -1.25 -12.14
N ASP A 48 -35.11 -1.19 -12.06
CA ASP A 48 -35.93 -0.46 -13.04
C ASP A 48 -35.60 1.03 -13.08
N GLU A 49 -35.20 1.61 -11.94
CA GLU A 49 -34.74 2.99 -11.86
C GLU A 49 -33.44 3.20 -12.67
N SER A 50 -32.45 2.33 -12.48
CA SER A 50 -31.18 2.38 -13.23
C SER A 50 -31.39 2.15 -14.73
N LYS A 51 -32.34 1.29 -15.12
CA LYS A 51 -32.76 1.11 -16.52
C LYS A 51 -33.44 2.37 -17.06
N TYR A 52 -34.38 2.94 -16.33
CA TYR A 52 -35.06 4.17 -16.72
C TYR A 52 -34.08 5.33 -16.93
N TYR A 53 -33.11 5.51 -16.02
CA TYR A 53 -32.08 6.53 -16.19
C TYR A 53 -31.16 6.31 -17.39
N ARG A 54 -31.01 5.06 -17.87
CA ARG A 54 -30.17 4.75 -19.03
C ARG A 54 -30.90 4.87 -20.35
N PHE A 55 -32.17 4.48 -20.41
CA PHE A 55 -32.94 4.41 -21.67
C PHE A 55 -33.99 5.49 -21.81
N PHE A 56 -34.16 6.34 -20.78
CA PHE A 56 -35.13 7.44 -20.71
C PHE A 56 -36.59 7.00 -20.87
N ALA A 57 -36.85 5.70 -20.72
CA ALA A 57 -38.15 5.08 -20.84
C ALA A 57 -38.20 3.77 -20.02
N PRO A 58 -39.39 3.28 -19.65
CA PRO A 58 -39.54 1.94 -19.09
C PRO A 58 -38.97 0.88 -20.04
N TYR A 59 -37.91 0.21 -19.63
CA TYR A 59 -37.18 -0.76 -20.46
C TYR A 59 -36.96 -2.06 -19.68
N PRO A 60 -38.03 -2.83 -19.39
CA PRO A 60 -37.94 -3.94 -18.43
C PRO A 60 -37.03 -5.10 -18.90
N ARG A 61 -36.92 -5.31 -20.22
CA ARG A 61 -36.13 -6.38 -20.84
C ARG A 61 -35.46 -5.88 -22.13
N LEU A 62 -34.32 -6.48 -22.47
CA LEU A 62 -33.66 -6.27 -23.75
C LEU A 62 -34.34 -7.11 -24.83
N SER A 63 -34.63 -6.51 -25.99
CA SER A 63 -35.06 -7.28 -27.17
C SER A 63 -33.87 -8.03 -27.78
N ALA A 64 -34.12 -9.05 -28.60
CA ALA A 64 -33.05 -9.75 -29.34
C ALA A 64 -32.21 -8.79 -30.21
N LYS A 65 -32.85 -7.74 -30.74
CA LYS A 65 -32.17 -6.69 -31.51
C LYS A 65 -31.22 -5.86 -30.64
N ASP A 66 -31.63 -5.55 -29.40
CA ASP A 66 -30.77 -4.82 -28.46
C ASP A 66 -29.58 -5.67 -28.04
N VAL A 67 -29.81 -6.92 -27.65
CA VAL A 67 -28.73 -7.85 -27.27
C VAL A 67 -27.72 -7.95 -28.41
N HIS A 68 -28.18 -8.12 -29.66
CA HIS A 68 -27.31 -8.12 -30.82
C HIS A 68 -26.52 -6.81 -30.96
N ARG A 69 -27.21 -5.66 -30.98
CA ARG A 69 -26.58 -4.33 -31.07
C ARG A 69 -25.53 -4.10 -29.97
N PHE A 70 -25.76 -4.67 -28.78
CA PHE A 70 -25.01 -4.41 -27.56
C PHE A 70 -23.83 -5.36 -27.35
N THR A 71 -23.68 -6.36 -28.21
CA THR A 71 -22.61 -7.37 -28.17
C THR A 71 -21.76 -7.38 -29.45
N HIS A 72 -22.34 -6.91 -30.57
CA HIS A 72 -21.67 -6.85 -31.86
C HIS A 72 -21.11 -5.43 -32.09
N HIS A 73 -19.84 -5.27 -31.74
CA HIS A 73 -19.05 -4.05 -31.87
C HIS A 73 -17.96 -4.26 -32.94
N ASP A 74 -17.63 -3.21 -33.69
CA ASP A 74 -16.55 -3.24 -34.69
C ASP A 74 -15.17 -2.88 -34.11
N PHE A 75 -15.12 -2.45 -32.84
CA PHE A 75 -13.92 -2.01 -32.16
C PHE A 75 -13.23 -0.77 -32.78
N VAL A 76 -13.95 -0.02 -33.62
CA VAL A 76 -13.49 1.20 -34.30
C VAL A 76 -14.45 2.36 -34.02
N ASP A 77 -15.66 2.28 -34.57
CA ASP A 77 -16.70 3.31 -34.48
C ASP A 77 -17.69 2.96 -33.37
N ARG A 78 -17.86 1.68 -33.08
CA ARG A 78 -18.69 1.17 -32.00
C ARG A 78 -17.83 0.31 -31.09
N VAL A 79 -17.67 0.73 -29.84
CA VAL A 79 -16.89 -0.01 -28.84
C VAL A 79 -17.72 -0.22 -27.60
N GLY A 80 -17.70 -1.44 -27.06
CA GLY A 80 -18.24 -1.76 -25.75
C GLY A 80 -17.21 -2.44 -24.87
N LEU A 81 -17.12 -2.00 -23.61
CA LEU A 81 -16.33 -2.63 -22.56
C LEU A 81 -17.27 -3.06 -21.42
N ALA A 82 -16.95 -4.18 -20.79
CA ALA A 82 -17.58 -4.64 -19.56
C ALA A 82 -16.57 -4.66 -18.41
N ALA A 83 -17.03 -4.30 -17.21
CA ALA A 83 -16.33 -4.61 -15.97
C ALA A 83 -16.92 -5.91 -15.41
N THR A 84 -16.05 -6.84 -15.01
CA THR A 84 -16.46 -8.16 -14.52
C THR A 84 -15.82 -8.54 -13.19
N ILE A 85 -16.57 -9.32 -12.41
CA ILE A 85 -16.13 -10.03 -11.18
C ILE A 85 -16.70 -11.44 -11.25
N GLY A 86 -15.90 -12.46 -10.99
CA GLY A 86 -16.24 -13.88 -11.19
C GLY A 86 -16.51 -14.26 -12.65
N GLY A 87 -16.15 -13.39 -13.60
CA GLY A 87 -16.57 -13.52 -15.00
C GLY A 87 -17.95 -12.93 -15.31
N GLU A 88 -18.72 -12.55 -14.29
CA GLU A 88 -20.03 -11.93 -14.40
C GLU A 88 -19.93 -10.43 -14.64
N PHE A 89 -20.84 -9.88 -15.44
CA PHE A 89 -20.90 -8.45 -15.72
C PHE A 89 -21.42 -7.69 -14.50
N ILE A 90 -20.69 -6.67 -14.06
CA ILE A 90 -21.12 -5.76 -12.99
C ILE A 90 -21.41 -4.35 -13.52
N ALA A 91 -20.87 -4.03 -14.70
CA ALA A 91 -21.12 -2.79 -15.41
C ALA A 91 -20.73 -2.90 -16.89
N THR A 92 -21.32 -2.05 -17.72
CA THR A 92 -20.96 -1.88 -19.12
C THR A 92 -20.78 -0.40 -19.46
N VAL A 93 -19.90 -0.11 -20.40
CA VAL A 93 -19.76 1.20 -21.04
C VAL A 93 -19.63 1.00 -22.54
N ARG A 94 -20.21 1.90 -23.31
CA ARG A 94 -20.08 1.89 -24.76
C ARG A 94 -19.96 3.29 -25.31
N TYR A 95 -19.29 3.41 -26.45
CA TYR A 95 -19.46 4.57 -27.30
C TYR A 95 -19.84 4.16 -28.72
N ASP A 96 -20.63 5.02 -29.38
CA ASP A 96 -20.90 5.00 -30.82
C ASP A 96 -20.36 6.34 -31.39
N ARG A 97 -19.54 6.31 -32.45
CA ARG A 97 -19.01 7.52 -33.11
C ARG A 97 -20.15 8.28 -33.80
N ILE A 98 -20.19 9.59 -33.62
CA ILE A 98 -21.24 10.46 -34.12
C ILE A 98 -20.69 11.62 -34.96
N GLY A 99 -21.50 12.07 -35.93
CA GLY A 99 -21.29 13.30 -36.68
C GLY A 99 -21.72 14.54 -35.89
N ALA A 100 -21.55 15.72 -36.49
CA ALA A 100 -21.96 16.99 -35.89
C ALA A 100 -23.48 17.10 -35.65
N ASP A 101 -24.27 16.29 -36.36
CA ASP A 101 -25.72 16.19 -36.25
C ASP A 101 -26.19 15.10 -35.26
N GLY A 102 -25.25 14.43 -34.57
CA GLY A 102 -25.55 13.36 -33.62
C GLY A 102 -25.86 12.01 -34.27
N THR A 103 -25.76 11.88 -35.60
CA THR A 103 -26.03 10.62 -36.30
C THR A 103 -24.78 9.71 -36.34
N PRO A 104 -24.94 8.37 -36.48
CA PRO A 104 -23.79 7.47 -36.58
C PRO A 104 -22.85 7.86 -37.71
N ALA A 105 -21.55 7.96 -37.39
CA ALA A 105 -20.52 8.37 -38.32
C ALA A 105 -19.27 7.49 -38.23
N SER A 106 -18.39 7.63 -39.22
CA SER A 106 -17.04 7.04 -39.23
C SER A 106 -15.98 8.14 -39.25
N ALA A 107 -14.70 7.76 -39.19
CA ALA A 107 -13.60 8.72 -39.38
C ALA A 107 -13.81 9.55 -40.67
N PRO A 108 -13.55 10.88 -40.66
CA PRO A 108 -12.72 11.62 -39.71
C PRO A 108 -13.47 12.29 -38.55
N ALA A 109 -14.75 11.97 -38.32
CA ALA A 109 -15.48 12.51 -37.16
C ALA A 109 -14.75 12.18 -35.85
N ASP A 110 -14.59 13.14 -34.94
CA ASP A 110 -13.79 13.00 -33.72
C ASP A 110 -14.62 13.03 -32.42
N GLU A 111 -15.93 12.82 -32.55
CA GLU A 111 -16.89 12.82 -31.45
C GLU A 111 -17.59 11.46 -31.33
N ALA A 112 -17.89 11.05 -30.11
CA ALA A 112 -18.66 9.83 -29.84
C ALA A 112 -19.66 10.05 -28.71
N GLU A 113 -20.84 9.46 -28.85
CA GLU A 113 -21.81 9.38 -27.77
C GLU A 113 -21.41 8.24 -26.83
N VAL A 114 -21.31 8.50 -25.52
CA VAL A 114 -20.90 7.51 -24.53
C VAL A 114 -22.00 7.25 -23.50
N ALA A 115 -22.19 5.98 -23.14
CA ALA A 115 -23.22 5.60 -22.20
C ALA A 115 -22.84 4.41 -21.32
N PHE A 116 -23.37 4.41 -20.10
CA PHE A 116 -22.95 3.52 -19.00
C PHE A 116 -24.15 2.83 -18.37
N LEU A 117 -23.96 1.59 -17.92
CA LEU A 117 -24.92 0.90 -17.06
C LEU A 117 -24.15 0.18 -15.96
N VAL A 118 -24.51 0.40 -14.70
CA VAL A 118 -23.84 -0.21 -13.53
C VAL A 118 -24.90 -0.87 -12.66
N GLN A 119 -24.68 -2.13 -12.29
CA GLN A 119 -25.55 -2.84 -11.37
C GLN A 119 -25.58 -2.14 -10.01
N ASP A 120 -26.78 -2.03 -9.43
CA ASP A 120 -27.03 -1.25 -8.21
C ASP A 120 -26.14 -1.69 -7.04
N ALA A 121 -25.94 -3.01 -6.85
CA ALA A 121 -25.06 -3.59 -5.84
C ALA A 121 -23.57 -3.19 -5.99
N HIS A 122 -23.17 -2.71 -7.17
CA HIS A 122 -21.80 -2.29 -7.48
C HIS A 122 -21.64 -0.76 -7.60
N GLN A 123 -22.72 0.01 -7.42
CA GLN A 123 -22.65 1.47 -7.41
C GLN A 123 -21.85 1.97 -6.19
N GLY A 124 -21.25 3.16 -6.31
CA GLY A 124 -20.43 3.75 -5.25
C GLY A 124 -19.02 3.16 -5.12
N ARG A 125 -18.74 2.01 -5.75
CA ARG A 125 -17.42 1.35 -5.78
C ARG A 125 -16.44 1.95 -6.80
N GLY A 126 -16.83 3.00 -7.52
CA GLY A 126 -15.98 3.69 -8.51
C GLY A 126 -15.90 3.02 -9.89
N VAL A 127 -16.73 1.99 -10.14
CA VAL A 127 -16.72 1.22 -11.41
C VAL A 127 -16.94 2.11 -12.64
N ALA A 128 -17.94 3.01 -12.60
CA ALA A 128 -18.21 3.92 -13.71
C ALA A 128 -17.02 4.85 -14.03
N SER A 129 -16.31 5.32 -13.00
CA SER A 129 -15.12 6.16 -13.17
C SER A 129 -13.97 5.39 -13.82
N ALA A 130 -13.74 4.14 -13.40
CA ALA A 130 -12.71 3.29 -14.00
C ALA A 130 -13.04 2.95 -15.46
N LEU A 131 -14.32 2.68 -15.76
CA LEU A 131 -14.81 2.45 -17.12
C LEU A 131 -14.67 3.71 -17.99
N LEU A 132 -15.00 4.89 -17.48
CA LEU A 132 -14.87 6.16 -18.19
C LEU A 132 -13.41 6.44 -18.58
N GLU A 133 -12.48 6.19 -17.67
CA GLU A 133 -11.04 6.33 -17.93
C GLU A 133 -10.57 5.36 -19.01
N HIS A 134 -10.96 4.08 -18.92
CA HIS A 134 -10.57 3.04 -19.88
C HIS A 134 -11.16 3.30 -21.27
N ILE A 135 -12.47 3.55 -21.35
CA ILE A 135 -13.12 3.80 -22.64
C ILE A 135 -12.61 5.09 -23.28
N GLY A 136 -12.25 6.11 -22.48
CA GLY A 136 -11.63 7.33 -22.98
C GLY A 136 -10.24 7.08 -23.59
N ALA A 137 -9.42 6.23 -22.96
CA ALA A 137 -8.14 5.82 -23.53
C ALA A 137 -8.30 5.05 -24.85
N VAL A 138 -9.27 4.13 -24.90
CA VAL A 138 -9.62 3.38 -26.11
C VAL A 138 -10.10 4.31 -27.23
N ALA A 139 -11.00 5.24 -26.93
CA ALA A 139 -11.55 6.15 -27.91
C ALA A 139 -10.47 7.08 -28.50
N ARG A 140 -9.50 7.51 -27.69
CA ARG A 140 -8.33 8.27 -28.17
C ARG A 140 -7.46 7.47 -29.14
N GLU A 141 -7.27 6.18 -28.91
CA GLU A 141 -6.59 5.28 -29.85
C GLU A 141 -7.32 5.21 -31.20
N ARG A 142 -8.64 5.46 -31.20
CA ARG A 142 -9.51 5.52 -32.40
C ARG A 142 -9.76 6.95 -32.92
N GLY A 143 -8.97 7.92 -32.48
CA GLY A 143 -9.03 9.31 -32.96
C GLY A 143 -10.21 10.13 -32.44
N ILE A 144 -10.94 9.65 -31.43
CA ILE A 144 -11.97 10.43 -30.76
C ILE A 144 -11.31 11.43 -29.82
N ARG A 145 -11.73 12.70 -29.91
CA ARG A 145 -11.25 13.80 -29.07
C ARG A 145 -12.28 14.25 -28.05
N ARG A 146 -13.58 14.02 -28.29
CA ARG A 146 -14.66 14.45 -27.40
C ARG A 146 -15.68 13.33 -27.21
N PHE A 147 -16.22 13.24 -26.01
CA PHE A 147 -17.44 12.49 -25.76
C PHE A 147 -18.61 13.45 -25.53
N ALA A 148 -19.77 13.03 -26.04
CA ALA A 148 -21.08 13.55 -25.67
C ALA A 148 -21.81 12.50 -24.82
N ALA A 149 -22.50 12.93 -23.77
CA ALA A 149 -23.35 12.07 -22.96
C ALA A 149 -24.64 12.79 -22.61
N GLU A 150 -25.77 12.11 -22.79
CA GLU A 150 -27.07 12.59 -22.33
C GLU A 150 -27.42 11.94 -20.99
N VAL A 151 -27.88 12.75 -20.04
CA VAL A 151 -28.22 12.29 -18.70
C VAL A 151 -29.50 12.97 -18.24
N LEU A 152 -30.45 12.21 -17.70
CA LEU A 152 -31.64 12.81 -17.09
C LEU A 152 -31.25 13.69 -15.89
N PRO A 153 -31.86 14.88 -15.71
CA PRO A 153 -31.54 15.79 -14.61
C PRO A 153 -31.62 15.15 -13.22
N ALA A 154 -32.51 14.17 -13.04
CA ALA A 154 -32.66 13.43 -11.79
C ALA A 154 -31.46 12.49 -11.45
N ASN A 155 -30.66 12.09 -12.45
CA ASN A 155 -29.54 11.17 -12.26
C ASN A 155 -28.27 11.90 -11.77
N ASN A 156 -28.37 12.46 -10.57
CA ASN A 156 -27.27 13.19 -9.91
C ASN A 156 -26.00 12.33 -9.75
N LYS A 157 -26.15 11.01 -9.59
CA LYS A 157 -25.02 10.07 -9.49
C LYS A 157 -24.17 10.09 -10.76
N MET A 158 -24.78 9.95 -11.94
CA MET A 158 -24.04 9.98 -13.22
C MET A 158 -23.48 11.36 -13.54
N ILE A 159 -24.25 12.43 -13.27
CA ILE A 159 -23.74 13.81 -13.42
C ILE A 159 -22.46 13.99 -12.58
N LYS A 160 -22.46 13.48 -11.34
CA LYS A 160 -21.28 13.53 -10.48
C LYS A 160 -20.10 12.74 -11.04
N VAL A 161 -20.30 11.55 -11.63
CA VAL A 161 -19.22 10.76 -12.25
C VAL A 161 -18.48 11.58 -13.32
N PHE A 162 -19.23 12.23 -14.22
CA PHE A 162 -18.64 13.08 -15.27
C PHE A 162 -18.00 14.34 -14.70
N THR A 163 -18.67 15.00 -13.75
CA THR A 163 -18.15 16.23 -13.10
C THR A 163 -16.86 15.96 -12.34
N ASP A 164 -16.80 14.84 -11.62
CA ASP A 164 -15.64 14.46 -10.82
C ASP A 164 -14.50 13.93 -11.68
N ALA A 165 -14.72 13.56 -12.95
CA ALA A 165 -13.68 13.02 -13.83
C ALA A 165 -12.62 14.07 -14.23
N GLY A 166 -12.87 15.35 -13.95
CA GLY A 166 -11.90 16.42 -14.12
C GLY A 166 -11.74 16.92 -15.56
N TYR A 167 -12.62 16.51 -16.48
CA TYR A 167 -12.65 17.02 -17.85
C TYR A 167 -13.34 18.40 -17.93
N THR A 168 -12.96 19.21 -18.91
CA THR A 168 -13.64 20.48 -19.22
C THR A 168 -15.03 20.17 -19.79
N GLN A 169 -16.07 20.59 -19.08
CA GLN A 169 -17.45 20.24 -19.40
C GLN A 169 -18.23 21.44 -19.92
N LYS A 170 -18.95 21.26 -21.03
CA LYS A 170 -20.09 22.12 -21.39
C LYS A 170 -21.38 21.42 -20.99
N ARG A 171 -22.30 22.18 -20.39
CA ARG A 171 -23.63 21.73 -20.04
C ARG A 171 -24.63 22.52 -20.86
N SER A 172 -25.48 21.83 -21.59
CA SER A 172 -26.72 22.41 -22.11
C SER A 172 -27.91 21.61 -21.59
N PHE A 173 -29.04 22.31 -21.45
CA PHE A 173 -30.33 21.70 -21.19
C PHE A 173 -31.10 21.77 -22.51
N GLU A 174 -31.29 20.61 -23.13
CA GLU A 174 -31.97 20.45 -24.40
C GLU A 174 -32.97 19.30 -24.22
N ASP A 175 -34.22 19.48 -24.67
CA ASP A 175 -35.26 18.45 -24.67
C ASP A 175 -35.47 17.68 -23.34
N GLY A 176 -35.27 18.37 -22.21
CA GLY A 176 -35.46 17.78 -20.87
C GLY A 176 -34.32 16.90 -20.37
N VAL A 177 -33.22 16.77 -21.14
CA VAL A 177 -31.99 16.09 -20.74
C VAL A 177 -30.86 17.09 -20.49
N VAL A 178 -29.88 16.65 -19.70
CA VAL A 178 -28.61 17.35 -19.51
C VAL A 178 -27.61 16.77 -20.50
N ARG A 179 -27.23 17.55 -21.51
CA ARG A 179 -26.17 17.17 -22.45
C ARG A 179 -24.82 17.59 -21.90
N LEU A 180 -23.91 16.62 -21.80
CA LEU A 180 -22.57 16.77 -21.26
C LEU A 180 -21.55 16.51 -22.35
N GLU A 181 -20.78 17.52 -22.72
CA GLU A 181 -19.63 17.37 -23.61
C GLU A 181 -18.33 17.44 -22.82
N PHE A 182 -17.39 16.53 -23.09
CA PHE A 182 -16.09 16.56 -22.44
C PHE A 182 -14.96 16.09 -23.37
N GLY A 183 -13.88 16.88 -23.40
CA GLY A 183 -12.67 16.58 -24.16
C GLY A 183 -11.84 15.48 -23.50
N LEU A 184 -11.33 14.54 -24.29
CA LEU A 184 -10.57 13.37 -23.81
C LEU A 184 -9.07 13.64 -23.63
N GLU A 185 -8.59 14.81 -24.06
CA GLU A 185 -7.19 15.19 -23.85
C GLU A 185 -6.92 15.33 -22.34
N PRO A 186 -5.88 14.65 -21.79
CA PRO A 186 -5.56 14.75 -20.38
C PRO A 186 -5.21 16.18 -19.98
N THR A 187 -5.85 16.69 -18.94
CA THR A 187 -5.53 17.96 -18.30
C THR A 187 -4.84 17.71 -16.97
N ASP A 188 -4.12 18.71 -16.43
CA ASP A 188 -3.51 18.60 -15.09
C ASP A 188 -4.55 18.24 -14.02
N ARG A 189 -5.77 18.80 -14.14
CA ARG A 189 -6.90 18.50 -13.25
C ARG A 189 -7.37 17.06 -13.39
N SER A 190 -7.59 16.56 -14.61
CA SER A 190 -8.04 15.17 -14.80
C SER A 190 -6.98 14.17 -14.34
N MET A 191 -5.69 14.45 -14.59
CA MET A 191 -4.58 13.63 -14.11
C MET A 191 -4.50 13.62 -12.58
N ALA A 192 -4.65 14.78 -11.92
CA ALA A 192 -4.66 14.86 -10.45
C ALA A 192 -5.82 14.07 -9.83
N VAL A 193 -7.01 14.16 -10.41
CA VAL A 193 -8.18 13.35 -10.00
C VAL A 193 -7.90 11.86 -10.15
N GLN A 194 -7.39 11.44 -11.32
CA GLN A 194 -7.06 10.04 -11.61
C GLN A 194 -6.06 9.51 -10.57
N TYR A 195 -4.98 10.25 -10.31
CA TYR A 195 -3.97 9.87 -9.33
C TYR A 195 -4.49 9.82 -7.90
N ALA A 196 -5.40 10.73 -7.51
CA ALA A 196 -6.01 10.71 -6.20
C ALA A 196 -7.01 9.56 -6.03
N ARG A 197 -7.66 9.11 -7.12
CA ARG A 197 -8.52 7.91 -7.11
C ARG A 197 -7.69 6.64 -7.01
N GLU A 198 -6.65 6.53 -7.84
CA GLU A 198 -5.67 5.44 -7.82
C GLU A 198 -5.09 5.27 -6.41
N GLN A 199 -4.65 6.37 -5.77
CA GLN A 199 -4.09 6.33 -4.43
C GLN A 199 -5.09 5.79 -3.40
N ARG A 200 -6.31 6.32 -3.33
CA ARG A 200 -7.29 5.88 -2.32
C ARG A 200 -7.73 4.44 -2.51
N ALA A 201 -7.92 4.02 -3.76
CA ALA A 201 -8.28 2.65 -4.11
C ALA A 201 -7.18 1.66 -3.69
N GLU A 202 -5.92 1.95 -4.06
CA GLU A 202 -4.78 1.09 -3.72
C GLU A 202 -4.46 1.08 -2.22
N ALA A 203 -4.53 2.23 -1.55
CA ALA A 203 -4.37 2.34 -0.11
C ALA A 203 -5.40 1.49 0.64
N ARG A 204 -6.68 1.58 0.23
CA ARG A 204 -7.75 0.75 0.80
C ARG A 204 -7.55 -0.74 0.52
N SER A 205 -7.08 -1.07 -0.69
CA SER A 205 -6.77 -2.43 -1.10
C SER A 205 -5.72 -3.08 -0.19
N VAL A 206 -4.65 -2.35 0.13
CA VAL A 206 -3.61 -2.81 1.08
C VAL A 206 -4.14 -2.84 2.52
N GLN A 207 -4.91 -1.84 2.93
CA GLN A 207 -5.47 -1.78 4.28
C GLN A 207 -6.32 -3.00 4.61
N ARG A 208 -7.12 -3.49 3.66
CA ARG A 208 -7.91 -4.73 3.84
C ARG A 208 -7.06 -5.97 4.15
N LEU A 209 -5.81 -5.98 3.68
CA LEU A 209 -4.85 -7.07 3.93
C LEU A 209 -4.13 -6.91 5.27
N LEU A 210 -4.02 -5.68 5.78
CA LEU A 210 -3.28 -5.34 6.99
C LEU A 210 -4.17 -5.15 8.23
N ALA A 211 -5.46 -4.90 8.04
CA ALA A 211 -6.44 -4.76 9.12
C ALA A 211 -7.73 -5.56 8.81
N PRO A 212 -7.63 -6.89 8.60
CA PRO A 212 -8.80 -7.73 8.41
C PRO A 212 -9.59 -7.89 9.71
N GLY A 213 -10.92 -7.97 9.62
CA GLY A 213 -11.79 -8.33 10.74
C GLY A 213 -11.92 -9.84 10.95
N SER A 214 -11.48 -10.65 9.97
CA SER A 214 -11.40 -12.11 10.09
C SER A 214 -10.29 -12.73 9.23
N VAL A 215 -9.68 -13.80 9.75
CA VAL A 215 -8.57 -14.52 9.09
C VAL A 215 -8.86 -16.02 9.08
N ALA A 216 -8.73 -16.66 7.91
CA ALA A 216 -8.72 -18.11 7.77
C ALA A 216 -7.31 -18.62 7.44
N VAL A 217 -6.79 -19.57 8.22
CA VAL A 217 -5.47 -20.17 7.99
C VAL A 217 -5.64 -21.54 7.34
N VAL A 218 -5.40 -21.60 6.03
CA VAL A 218 -5.56 -22.80 5.21
C VAL A 218 -4.26 -23.60 5.18
N GLY A 219 -4.33 -24.86 5.59
CA GLY A 219 -3.16 -25.73 5.72
C GLY A 219 -2.59 -25.77 7.14
N ALA A 220 -3.37 -25.37 8.15
CA ALA A 220 -3.00 -25.55 9.55
C ALA A 220 -3.01 -27.05 9.92
N GLY A 221 -1.83 -27.64 10.03
CA GLY A 221 -1.66 -29.05 10.39
C GLY A 221 -1.94 -29.33 11.88
N ARG A 222 -2.15 -30.60 12.21
CA ARG A 222 -2.32 -31.07 13.61
C ARG A 222 -1.00 -31.11 14.38
N ALA A 223 0.11 -31.39 13.69
CA ALA A 223 1.44 -31.43 14.28
C ALA A 223 2.03 -30.02 14.43
N PRO A 224 2.66 -29.69 15.59
CA PRO A 224 3.43 -28.46 15.75
C PRO A 224 4.53 -28.30 14.70
N GLY A 225 4.86 -27.05 14.35
CA GLY A 225 5.99 -26.71 13.49
C GLY A 225 5.72 -26.67 11.97
N GLY A 226 4.55 -27.09 11.50
CA GLY A 226 4.14 -26.87 10.12
C GLY A 226 3.88 -25.39 9.83
N VAL A 227 4.17 -24.91 8.62
CA VAL A 227 4.02 -23.50 8.20
C VAL A 227 2.65 -22.92 8.58
N GLY A 228 1.56 -23.57 8.17
CA GLY A 228 0.20 -23.11 8.51
C GLY A 228 -0.10 -23.16 10.02
N ARG A 229 0.46 -24.15 10.72
CA ARG A 229 0.31 -24.26 12.18
C ARG A 229 1.02 -23.11 12.89
N SER A 230 2.24 -22.77 12.49
CA SER A 230 3.00 -21.65 13.05
C SER A 230 2.30 -20.30 12.85
N VAL A 231 1.70 -20.06 11.66
CA VAL A 231 0.94 -18.82 11.45
C VAL A 231 -0.33 -18.76 12.31
N LEU A 232 -1.03 -19.88 12.45
CA LEU A 232 -2.20 -19.96 13.32
C LEU A 232 -1.83 -19.68 14.79
N ASP A 233 -0.77 -20.32 15.28
CA ASP A 233 -0.26 -20.11 16.64
C ASP A 233 0.18 -18.66 16.84
N ASN A 234 0.88 -18.06 15.87
CA ASN A 234 1.26 -16.64 15.90
C ASN A 234 0.06 -15.70 16.02
N LEU A 235 -0.99 -15.89 15.23
CA LEU A 235 -2.20 -15.06 15.29
C LEU A 235 -2.92 -15.19 16.63
N ARG A 236 -3.00 -16.41 17.16
CA ARG A 236 -3.63 -16.69 18.45
C ARG A 236 -2.83 -16.10 19.60
N ASP A 237 -1.54 -16.39 19.66
CA ASP A 237 -0.66 -16.06 20.79
C ASP A 237 -0.38 -14.55 20.88
N THR A 238 -0.47 -13.83 19.75
CA THR A 238 -0.37 -12.36 19.70
C THR A 238 -1.70 -11.65 19.98
N GLY A 239 -2.79 -12.38 20.13
CA GLY A 239 -4.10 -11.82 20.48
C GLY A 239 -4.75 -11.00 19.37
N PHE A 240 -4.72 -11.53 18.13
CA PHE A 240 -5.47 -10.96 16.99
C PHE A 240 -6.90 -10.62 17.41
N THR A 241 -7.35 -9.41 17.08
CA THR A 241 -8.62 -8.87 17.59
C THR A 241 -9.84 -9.31 16.78
N GLY A 242 -9.63 -9.80 15.57
CA GLY A 242 -10.68 -10.31 14.69
C GLY A 242 -11.02 -11.78 14.91
N ARG A 243 -11.90 -12.32 14.06
CA ARG A 243 -12.26 -13.76 14.08
C ARG A 243 -11.18 -14.59 13.42
N LEU A 244 -10.77 -15.69 14.04
CA LEU A 244 -9.73 -16.57 13.53
C LEU A 244 -10.33 -17.96 13.24
N TYR A 245 -9.99 -18.52 12.10
CA TYR A 245 -10.46 -19.83 11.65
C TYR A 245 -9.29 -20.70 11.17
N ALA A 246 -9.30 -21.98 11.50
CA ALA A 246 -8.38 -22.96 10.96
C ALA A 246 -9.05 -23.75 9.83
N VAL A 247 -8.37 -23.95 8.71
CA VAL A 247 -8.91 -24.75 7.59
C VAL A 247 -7.96 -25.90 7.27
N ASN A 248 -8.46 -27.13 7.39
CA ASN A 248 -7.73 -28.35 7.13
C ASN A 248 -8.63 -29.42 6.50
N LYS A 249 -8.37 -29.75 5.24
CA LYS A 249 -9.13 -30.79 4.50
C LYS A 249 -9.05 -32.19 5.14
N ALA A 250 -8.05 -32.45 5.99
CA ALA A 250 -7.84 -33.72 6.69
C ALA A 250 -8.33 -33.70 8.15
N LEU A 251 -9.14 -32.72 8.53
CA LEU A 251 -9.82 -32.65 9.83
C LEU A 251 -10.67 -33.92 10.05
N GLY A 252 -10.63 -34.50 11.25
CA GLY A 252 -11.41 -35.69 11.61
C GLY A 252 -12.91 -35.41 11.67
N GLU A 253 -13.75 -36.44 11.58
CA GLU A 253 -15.17 -36.30 11.87
C GLU A 253 -15.36 -35.96 13.36
N GLY A 254 -16.11 -34.89 13.66
CA GLY A 254 -16.33 -34.39 15.02
C GLY A 254 -15.20 -33.54 15.61
N GLU A 255 -14.11 -33.31 14.86
CA GLU A 255 -13.09 -32.33 15.26
C GLU A 255 -13.56 -30.92 14.88
N GLU A 256 -13.99 -30.12 15.86
CA GLU A 256 -14.50 -28.75 15.64
C GLU A 256 -13.45 -27.66 15.91
N GLU A 257 -12.29 -28.04 16.48
CA GLU A 257 -11.23 -27.10 16.83
C GLU A 257 -9.84 -27.63 16.46
N LEU A 258 -8.95 -26.72 16.08
CA LEU A 258 -7.54 -26.98 15.84
C LEU A 258 -6.73 -25.88 16.52
N GLY A 259 -5.99 -26.25 17.58
CA GLY A 259 -5.22 -25.28 18.37
C GLY A 259 -6.05 -24.30 19.17
N GLY A 260 -7.25 -24.69 19.62
CA GLY A 260 -8.16 -23.81 20.37
C GLY A 260 -8.81 -22.75 19.49
N VAL A 261 -8.93 -23.02 18.18
CA VAL A 261 -9.55 -22.17 17.17
C VAL A 261 -10.54 -23.02 16.39
N ALA A 262 -11.71 -22.49 16.07
CA ALA A 262 -12.72 -23.18 15.26
C ALA A 262 -12.12 -23.67 13.93
N ALA A 263 -12.32 -24.95 13.63
CA ALA A 263 -11.70 -25.64 12.51
C ALA A 263 -12.74 -26.14 11.49
N PHE A 264 -12.42 -25.96 10.21
CA PHE A 264 -13.30 -26.30 9.09
C PHE A 264 -12.53 -27.12 8.05
N ARG A 265 -13.25 -27.88 7.23
CA ARG A 265 -12.64 -28.67 6.14
C ARG A 265 -12.38 -27.82 4.91
N SER A 266 -13.29 -26.88 4.62
CA SER A 266 -13.20 -25.91 3.54
C SER A 266 -13.47 -24.50 4.06
N VAL A 267 -12.98 -23.49 3.34
CA VAL A 267 -13.35 -22.08 3.60
C VAL A 267 -14.85 -21.87 3.41
N ARG A 268 -15.49 -22.64 2.52
CA ARG A 268 -16.93 -22.57 2.24
C ARG A 268 -17.82 -22.94 3.43
N ASP A 269 -17.27 -23.71 4.36
CA ASP A 269 -18.02 -24.20 5.52
C ASP A 269 -18.07 -23.18 6.67
N ILE A 270 -17.37 -22.04 6.54
CA ILE A 270 -17.28 -21.02 7.58
C ILE A 270 -18.53 -20.15 7.58
N ASP A 271 -19.28 -20.19 8.68
CA ASP A 271 -20.40 -19.27 8.89
C ASP A 271 -19.89 -17.84 9.13
N GLY A 272 -20.06 -16.97 8.13
CA GLY A 272 -19.73 -15.55 8.20
C GLY A 272 -18.57 -15.11 7.28
N PRO A 273 -18.25 -13.81 7.26
CA PRO A 273 -17.28 -13.28 6.32
C PRO A 273 -15.85 -13.62 6.75
N VAL A 274 -15.03 -13.97 5.76
CA VAL A 274 -13.57 -14.16 5.86
C VAL A 274 -12.90 -13.04 5.07
N ASP A 275 -12.19 -12.11 5.72
CA ASP A 275 -11.57 -10.99 5.01
C ASP A 275 -10.23 -11.40 4.36
N LEU A 276 -9.41 -12.17 5.09
CA LEU A 276 -8.08 -12.60 4.65
C LEU A 276 -7.90 -14.12 4.79
N ALA A 277 -7.39 -14.78 3.75
CA ALA A 277 -6.97 -16.18 3.85
C ALA A 277 -5.43 -16.30 3.77
N VAL A 278 -4.82 -16.94 4.77
CA VAL A 278 -3.41 -17.35 4.71
C VAL A 278 -3.34 -18.75 4.12
N VAL A 279 -2.68 -18.88 2.97
CA VAL A 279 -2.62 -20.12 2.20
C VAL A 279 -1.24 -20.77 2.37
N ALA A 280 -1.21 -21.87 3.12
CA ALA A 280 -0.01 -22.64 3.46
C ALA A 280 -0.14 -24.13 3.05
N VAL A 281 -0.62 -24.37 1.82
CA VAL A 281 -0.76 -25.71 1.21
C VAL A 281 0.20 -25.87 0.02
N PRO A 282 0.52 -27.09 -0.45
CA PRO A 282 1.32 -27.27 -1.66
C PRO A 282 0.78 -26.49 -2.87
N ALA A 283 1.67 -25.99 -3.73
CA ALA A 283 1.33 -25.10 -4.84
C ALA A 283 0.27 -25.66 -5.79
N GLU A 284 0.21 -26.98 -5.93
CA GLU A 284 -0.72 -27.72 -6.77
C GLU A 284 -2.17 -27.64 -6.25
N ARG A 285 -2.35 -27.41 -4.95
CA ARG A 285 -3.66 -27.29 -4.30
C ARG A 285 -4.14 -25.84 -4.17
N VAL A 286 -3.25 -24.86 -4.33
CA VAL A 286 -3.61 -23.44 -4.22
C VAL A 286 -4.76 -23.03 -5.16
N PRO A 287 -4.85 -23.49 -6.43
CA PRO A 287 -5.98 -23.13 -7.30
C PRO A 287 -7.36 -23.54 -6.74
N GLU A 288 -7.47 -24.70 -6.09
CA GLU A 288 -8.72 -25.14 -5.43
C GLU A 288 -9.10 -24.17 -4.31
N ILE A 289 -8.12 -23.81 -3.46
CA ILE A 289 -8.31 -22.87 -2.35
C ILE A 289 -8.68 -21.47 -2.83
N VAL A 290 -8.09 -20.99 -3.94
CA VAL A 290 -8.43 -19.68 -4.52
C VAL A 290 -9.89 -19.66 -4.99
N THR A 291 -10.38 -20.75 -5.57
CA THR A 291 -11.80 -20.87 -5.95
C THR A 291 -12.70 -20.86 -4.72
N GLU A 292 -12.38 -21.66 -3.69
CA GLU A 292 -13.15 -21.66 -2.44
C GLU A 292 -13.21 -20.27 -1.79
N CYS A 293 -12.06 -19.59 -1.71
CA CYS A 293 -11.97 -18.23 -1.18
C CYS A 293 -12.78 -17.23 -2.04
N GLY A 294 -12.71 -17.36 -3.36
CA GLY A 294 -13.43 -16.48 -4.28
C GLY A 294 -14.95 -16.63 -4.19
N GLU A 295 -15.45 -17.86 -4.13
CA GLU A 295 -16.88 -18.16 -3.95
C GLU A 295 -17.39 -17.72 -2.57
N HIS A 296 -16.55 -17.80 -1.54
CA HIS A 296 -16.87 -17.33 -0.18
C HIS A 296 -16.81 -15.79 -0.05
N GLY A 297 -16.26 -15.08 -1.05
CA GLY A 297 -16.11 -13.63 -1.02
C GLY A 297 -14.95 -13.13 -0.16
N VAL A 298 -13.88 -13.91 -0.03
CA VAL A 298 -12.62 -13.48 0.61
C VAL A 298 -12.07 -12.25 -0.12
N GLN A 299 -11.48 -11.30 0.61
CA GLN A 299 -11.00 -10.04 0.02
C GLN A 299 -9.53 -10.13 -0.39
N GLY A 300 -8.74 -10.97 0.29
CA GLY A 300 -7.33 -11.12 -0.04
C GLY A 300 -6.68 -12.40 0.45
N LEU A 301 -5.52 -12.68 -0.12
CA LEU A 301 -4.75 -13.90 0.10
C LEU A 301 -3.33 -13.56 0.52
N VAL A 302 -2.82 -14.23 1.55
CA VAL A 302 -1.38 -14.31 1.84
C VAL A 302 -0.91 -15.70 1.43
N VAL A 303 -0.26 -15.81 0.27
CA VAL A 303 0.20 -17.08 -0.27
C VAL A 303 1.65 -17.31 0.17
N VAL A 304 1.82 -18.13 1.21
CA VAL A 304 3.12 -18.47 1.78
C VAL A 304 3.84 -19.53 0.94
N SER A 305 3.07 -20.35 0.24
CA SER A 305 3.58 -21.46 -0.58
C SER A 305 4.58 -21.01 -1.66
N ALA A 306 5.71 -21.71 -1.72
CA ALA A 306 6.68 -21.64 -2.82
C ALA A 306 6.25 -22.57 -3.99
N GLY A 307 7.11 -22.73 -5.00
CA GLY A 307 6.85 -23.52 -6.21
C GLY A 307 6.31 -22.68 -7.38
N TYR A 308 6.58 -21.38 -7.41
CA TYR A 308 6.06 -20.46 -8.43
C TYR A 308 7.20 -19.93 -9.30
N ALA A 309 7.18 -18.65 -9.67
CA ALA A 309 8.09 -18.08 -10.66
C ALA A 309 9.57 -18.21 -10.28
N GLU A 310 9.90 -18.41 -9.00
CA GLU A 310 11.23 -18.70 -8.50
C GLU A 310 11.75 -20.09 -8.90
N SER A 311 10.86 -21.02 -9.24
CA SER A 311 11.15 -22.39 -9.65
C SER A 311 11.36 -22.56 -11.17
N GLY A 312 11.15 -21.52 -11.98
CA GLY A 312 11.42 -21.57 -13.42
C GLY A 312 10.23 -21.17 -14.32
N PRO A 313 10.24 -21.56 -15.61
CA PRO A 313 9.19 -21.23 -16.58
C PRO A 313 7.78 -21.68 -16.17
N ASP A 314 7.59 -22.95 -15.81
CA ASP A 314 6.29 -23.50 -15.45
C ASP A 314 5.72 -22.81 -14.21
N GLY A 315 6.59 -22.53 -13.24
CA GLY A 315 6.24 -21.77 -12.05
C GLY A 315 5.82 -20.33 -12.36
N ARG A 316 6.39 -19.69 -13.41
CA ARG A 316 5.93 -18.37 -13.88
C ARG A 316 4.52 -18.44 -14.45
N GLU A 317 4.20 -19.48 -15.20
CA GLU A 317 2.85 -19.69 -15.74
C GLU A 317 1.84 -19.94 -14.63
N ARG A 318 2.20 -20.79 -13.66
CA ARG A 318 1.43 -21.03 -12.44
C ARG A 318 1.18 -19.73 -11.66
N GLN A 319 2.18 -18.87 -11.52
CA GLN A 319 2.04 -17.57 -10.86
C GLN A 319 1.08 -16.64 -11.61
N ARG A 320 1.17 -16.58 -12.95
CA ARG A 320 0.23 -15.79 -13.76
C ARG A 320 -1.19 -16.32 -13.63
N ALA A 321 -1.38 -17.64 -13.59
CA ALA A 321 -2.68 -18.26 -13.39
C ALA A 321 -3.26 -17.91 -12.02
N LEU A 322 -2.45 -18.01 -10.95
CA LEU A 322 -2.83 -17.60 -9.60
C LEU A 322 -3.34 -16.15 -9.55
N VAL A 323 -2.57 -15.20 -10.11
CA VAL A 323 -2.97 -13.78 -10.10
C VAL A 323 -4.25 -13.55 -10.90
N ARG A 324 -4.38 -14.15 -12.09
CA ARG A 324 -5.59 -14.03 -12.90
C ARG A 324 -6.82 -14.56 -12.17
N GLN A 325 -6.71 -15.75 -11.57
CA GLN A 325 -7.80 -16.39 -10.85
C GLN A 325 -8.21 -15.59 -9.60
N ALA A 326 -7.25 -15.10 -8.81
CA ALA A 326 -7.59 -14.29 -7.64
C ALA A 326 -8.27 -12.96 -8.04
N ARG A 327 -7.70 -12.25 -9.02
CA ARG A 327 -8.25 -10.97 -9.48
C ARG A 327 -9.61 -11.11 -10.14
N SER A 328 -9.90 -12.24 -10.80
CA SER A 328 -11.24 -12.47 -11.34
C SER A 328 -12.28 -12.47 -10.24
N TYR A 329 -12.00 -12.98 -9.05
CA TYR A 329 -12.90 -12.94 -7.89
C TYR A 329 -12.85 -11.61 -7.10
N GLY A 330 -12.08 -10.63 -7.56
CA GLY A 330 -11.93 -9.36 -6.84
C GLY A 330 -10.90 -9.36 -5.71
N MET A 331 -10.12 -10.44 -5.57
CA MET A 331 -9.12 -10.62 -4.52
C MET A 331 -7.77 -10.01 -4.86
N ARG A 332 -7.03 -9.63 -3.81
CA ARG A 332 -5.59 -9.28 -3.89
C ARG A 332 -4.69 -10.36 -3.30
N ILE A 333 -3.43 -10.41 -3.72
CA ILE A 333 -2.44 -11.38 -3.24
C ILE A 333 -1.18 -10.69 -2.68
N ILE A 334 -0.81 -11.06 -1.46
CA ILE A 334 0.56 -10.96 -0.95
C ILE A 334 1.27 -12.29 -1.27
N GLY A 335 2.41 -12.23 -1.97
CA GLY A 335 3.15 -13.41 -2.41
C GLY A 335 3.05 -13.67 -3.93
N PRO A 336 3.13 -14.94 -4.37
CA PRO A 336 3.38 -16.15 -3.57
C PRO A 336 4.81 -16.19 -3.01
N ASN A 337 5.17 -17.28 -2.32
CA ASN A 337 6.44 -17.40 -1.60
C ASN A 337 6.64 -16.21 -0.62
N ALA A 338 5.54 -15.75 -0.02
CA ALA A 338 5.58 -14.67 0.94
C ALA A 338 6.01 -15.18 2.31
N PHE A 339 6.70 -14.34 3.06
CA PHE A 339 6.91 -14.59 4.49
C PHE A 339 5.69 -14.16 5.34
N GLY A 340 4.86 -13.26 4.81
CA GLY A 340 3.58 -12.85 5.40
C GLY A 340 3.48 -11.35 5.70
N VAL A 341 2.50 -10.99 6.53
CA VAL A 341 2.21 -9.60 6.91
C VAL A 341 2.00 -9.47 8.42
N ILE A 342 2.32 -8.29 8.95
CA ILE A 342 2.14 -7.93 10.35
C ILE A 342 1.53 -6.54 10.47
N ASN A 343 0.61 -6.36 11.41
CA ASN A 343 0.11 -5.06 11.86
C ASN A 343 0.10 -5.04 13.39
N THR A 344 0.88 -4.14 13.98
CA THR A 344 1.08 -4.05 15.44
C THR A 344 0.06 -3.15 16.14
N SER A 345 -0.84 -2.51 15.41
CA SER A 345 -1.90 -1.67 15.99
C SER A 345 -2.64 -2.45 17.09
N PRO A 346 -2.86 -1.86 18.27
CA PRO A 346 -3.62 -2.50 19.36
C PRO A 346 -5.02 -2.94 18.95
N ASP A 347 -5.61 -2.27 17.95
CA ASP A 347 -6.95 -2.57 17.44
C ASP A 347 -6.98 -3.76 16.48
N VAL A 348 -5.80 -4.22 16.00
CA VAL A 348 -5.69 -5.29 15.00
C VAL A 348 -4.87 -6.48 15.54
N ARG A 349 -3.63 -6.25 15.99
CA ARG A 349 -2.67 -7.29 16.43
C ARG A 349 -2.55 -8.47 15.44
N LEU A 350 -2.32 -8.17 14.17
CA LEU A 350 -2.17 -9.18 13.11
C LEU A 350 -0.73 -9.67 13.03
N ASN A 351 -0.48 -10.96 13.27
CA ASN A 351 0.77 -11.64 12.89
C ASN A 351 0.50 -12.79 11.91
N ALA A 352 0.06 -12.47 10.70
CA ALA A 352 -0.16 -13.43 9.62
C ALA A 352 1.16 -13.70 8.86
N SER A 353 2.19 -14.11 9.60
CA SER A 353 3.54 -14.30 9.07
C SER A 353 4.30 -15.43 9.76
N LEU A 354 5.46 -15.78 9.21
CA LEU A 354 6.39 -16.75 9.79
C LEU A 354 7.40 -16.10 10.77
N ALA A 355 7.13 -14.87 11.23
CA ALA A 355 7.93 -14.25 12.28
C ALA A 355 7.71 -15.00 13.59
N PRO A 356 8.77 -15.43 14.30
CA PRO A 356 8.64 -16.18 15.54
C PRO A 356 8.06 -15.34 16.68
N GLU A 357 8.20 -14.01 16.61
CA GLU A 357 7.72 -13.08 17.63
C GLU A 357 7.08 -11.85 16.97
N MET A 358 6.09 -11.28 17.64
CA MET A 358 5.51 -10.01 17.25
C MET A 358 6.56 -8.90 17.42
N PRO A 359 6.85 -8.10 16.38
CA PRO A 359 7.66 -6.91 16.57
C PRO A 359 6.94 -5.94 17.52
N ARG A 360 7.73 -5.16 18.26
CA ARG A 360 7.17 -4.15 19.16
C ARG A 360 6.34 -3.14 18.33
N PRO A 361 5.17 -2.68 18.84
CA PRO A 361 4.41 -1.63 18.20
C PRO A 361 5.21 -0.32 18.10
N GLY A 362 5.10 0.33 16.95
CA GLY A 362 5.65 1.66 16.73
C GLY A 362 5.21 2.26 15.41
N ARG A 363 6.03 3.16 14.84
CA ARG A 363 5.65 4.02 13.72
C ARG A 363 6.49 3.81 12.47
N ILE A 364 7.22 2.69 12.40
CA ILE A 364 8.05 2.32 11.25
C ILE A 364 7.30 1.31 10.36
N GLY A 365 7.00 1.70 9.13
CA GLY A 365 6.50 0.80 8.09
C GLY A 365 7.65 0.07 7.41
N LEU A 366 7.58 -1.26 7.30
CA LEU A 366 8.63 -2.10 6.75
C LEU A 366 8.15 -2.94 5.55
N PHE A 367 8.85 -2.85 4.43
CA PHE A 367 8.56 -3.64 3.22
C PHE A 367 9.80 -4.44 2.81
N ALA A 368 9.65 -5.74 2.58
CA ALA A 368 10.74 -6.60 2.12
C ALA A 368 10.29 -7.57 1.04
N GLN A 369 11.02 -7.63 -0.08
CA GLN A 369 10.75 -8.64 -1.12
C GLN A 369 11.29 -10.03 -0.76
N SER A 370 12.27 -10.11 0.14
CA SER A 370 12.85 -11.36 0.62
C SER A 370 12.44 -11.65 2.06
N GLY A 371 11.98 -12.89 2.33
CA GLY A 371 11.60 -13.34 3.67
C GLY A 371 12.78 -13.35 4.64
N ALA A 372 13.94 -13.88 4.22
CA ALA A 372 15.14 -13.93 5.06
C ALA A 372 15.65 -12.52 5.44
N ILE A 373 15.58 -11.57 4.50
CA ILE A 373 15.89 -10.16 4.78
C ILE A 373 14.83 -9.54 5.69
N GLY A 374 13.55 -9.86 5.50
CA GLY A 374 12.48 -9.48 6.41
C GLY A 374 12.74 -9.88 7.85
N ILE A 375 13.10 -11.16 8.09
CA ILE A 375 13.50 -11.67 9.41
C ILE A 375 14.69 -10.85 9.95
N ALA A 376 15.74 -10.68 9.15
CA ALA A 376 16.93 -9.95 9.57
C ALA A 376 16.60 -8.50 9.98
N LEU A 377 15.71 -7.82 9.26
CA LEU A 377 15.26 -6.46 9.56
C LEU A 377 14.42 -6.42 10.86
N LEU A 378 13.45 -7.32 11.02
CA LEU A 378 12.64 -7.42 12.23
C LEU A 378 13.51 -7.72 13.46
N SER A 379 14.41 -8.70 13.39
CA SER A 379 15.31 -9.03 14.49
C SER A 379 16.26 -7.87 14.84
N ARG A 380 16.74 -7.11 13.84
CA ARG A 380 17.59 -5.95 14.07
C ARG A 380 16.83 -4.80 14.72
N LEU A 381 15.61 -4.52 14.26
CA LEU A 381 14.74 -3.53 14.90
C LEU A 381 14.41 -3.94 16.34
N HIS A 382 14.15 -5.22 16.60
CA HIS A 382 13.94 -5.71 17.96
C HIS A 382 15.17 -5.49 18.86
N ARG A 383 16.36 -5.88 18.40
CA ARG A 383 17.60 -5.74 19.19
C ARG A 383 18.04 -4.28 19.37
N ARG A 384 18.01 -3.46 18.31
CA ARG A 384 18.51 -2.07 18.33
C ARG A 384 17.46 -1.05 18.78
N GLY A 385 16.18 -1.36 18.63
CA GLY A 385 15.09 -0.54 19.16
C GLY A 385 14.78 -0.80 20.64
N GLY A 386 15.53 -1.71 21.29
CA GLY A 386 15.22 -2.31 22.58
C GLY A 386 15.15 -1.33 23.75
N GLY A 387 13.91 -0.95 24.12
CA GLY A 387 13.55 -0.39 25.43
C GLY A 387 12.43 0.68 25.41
N VAL A 388 12.22 1.39 24.29
CA VAL A 388 11.21 2.45 24.17
C VAL A 388 9.93 1.89 23.55
N THR A 389 8.81 2.04 24.23
CA THR A 389 7.47 1.88 23.64
C THR A 389 7.09 3.16 22.88
N GLY A 390 6.53 3.04 21.67
CA GLY A 390 5.86 4.17 21.00
C GLY A 390 6.23 4.39 19.53
N VAL A 391 7.47 4.78 19.21
CA VAL A 391 7.81 5.30 17.85
C VAL A 391 8.74 4.40 17.05
N THR A 392 9.69 3.70 17.68
CA THR A 392 10.70 2.89 16.96
C THR A 392 10.36 1.43 16.73
N GLY A 393 9.19 1.01 17.19
CA GLY A 393 8.63 -0.26 16.78
C GLY A 393 8.11 -0.23 15.34
N VAL A 394 7.64 -1.38 14.89
CA VAL A 394 7.04 -1.54 13.56
C VAL A 394 5.57 -1.14 13.65
N SER A 395 5.05 -0.36 12.70
CA SER A 395 3.60 -0.15 12.54
C SER A 395 3.01 -1.32 11.75
N THR A 396 3.51 -1.50 10.54
CA THR A 396 3.13 -2.56 9.61
C THR A 396 4.36 -3.15 8.94
N PHE A 397 4.34 -4.46 8.72
CA PHE A 397 5.36 -5.15 7.95
C PHE A 397 4.73 -5.98 6.84
N VAL A 398 5.28 -5.86 5.63
CA VAL A 398 4.83 -6.59 4.45
C VAL A 398 6.02 -7.29 3.81
N SER A 399 5.96 -8.62 3.76
CA SER A 399 6.86 -9.41 2.93
C SER A 399 6.15 -9.93 1.69
N SER A 400 6.45 -9.34 0.54
CA SER A 400 5.72 -9.62 -0.71
C SER A 400 6.13 -10.90 -1.41
N GLY A 401 7.20 -11.57 -0.97
CA GLY A 401 7.79 -12.70 -1.70
C GLY A 401 8.04 -12.33 -3.16
N ASN A 402 7.57 -13.18 -4.07
CA ASN A 402 7.67 -12.98 -5.51
C ASN A 402 6.98 -11.72 -6.05
N ARG A 403 6.13 -11.07 -5.23
CA ARG A 403 5.45 -9.81 -5.56
C ARG A 403 4.66 -9.93 -6.86
N ALA A 404 3.79 -10.94 -6.94
CA ALA A 404 3.03 -11.23 -8.15
C ALA A 404 1.85 -10.26 -8.35
N ASP A 405 1.30 -9.71 -7.26
CA ASP A 405 0.20 -8.74 -7.30
C ASP A 405 0.53 -7.49 -6.47
N VAL A 406 0.35 -7.54 -5.15
CA VAL A 406 0.63 -6.38 -4.29
C VAL A 406 2.13 -6.08 -4.26
N SER A 407 2.47 -4.82 -4.46
CA SER A 407 3.83 -4.34 -4.61
C SER A 407 4.18 -3.23 -3.60
N GLY A 408 5.46 -2.86 -3.57
CA GLY A 408 5.89 -1.70 -2.79
C GLY A 408 5.21 -0.39 -3.21
N ASN A 409 4.73 -0.29 -4.46
CA ASN A 409 3.95 0.87 -4.90
C ASN A 409 2.61 0.95 -4.15
N ASP A 410 1.88 -0.17 -4.03
CA ASP A 410 0.61 -0.22 -3.32
C ASP A 410 0.82 0.12 -1.84
N VAL A 411 1.88 -0.42 -1.23
CA VAL A 411 2.21 -0.16 0.18
C VAL A 411 2.59 1.30 0.43
N LEU A 412 3.33 1.94 -0.49
CA LEU A 412 3.60 3.39 -0.42
C LEU A 412 2.33 4.24 -0.49
N GLN A 413 1.30 3.79 -1.22
CA GLN A 413 0.01 4.49 -1.31
C GLN A 413 -0.75 4.40 0.02
N TYR A 414 -0.68 3.25 0.69
CA TYR A 414 -1.21 3.04 2.04
C TYR A 414 -0.47 3.92 3.06
N TRP A 415 0.86 3.80 3.14
CA TRP A 415 1.64 4.57 4.13
C TRP A 415 1.58 6.07 3.93
N TYR A 416 1.27 6.58 2.74
CA TYR A 416 1.15 8.03 2.51
C TYR A 416 0.13 8.69 3.44
N GLU A 417 -1.04 8.06 3.63
CA GLU A 417 -2.14 8.60 4.47
C GLU A 417 -2.26 7.90 5.84
N ASP A 418 -1.54 6.80 6.06
CA ASP A 418 -1.60 6.03 7.31
C ASP A 418 -1.07 6.83 8.52
N PRO A 419 -1.90 7.23 9.49
CA PRO A 419 -1.46 8.05 10.61
C PRO A 419 -0.53 7.31 11.58
N ASP A 420 -0.45 5.99 11.48
CA ASP A 420 0.36 5.14 12.37
C ASP A 420 1.77 4.87 11.82
N THR A 421 2.07 5.32 10.61
CA THR A 421 3.39 5.17 9.98
C THR A 421 4.03 6.53 9.70
N ASP A 422 5.18 6.80 10.31
CA ASP A 422 5.96 8.03 10.11
C ASP A 422 7.16 7.81 9.21
N VAL A 423 7.80 6.63 9.27
CA VAL A 423 9.02 6.31 8.52
C VAL A 423 8.79 5.04 7.71
N ALA A 424 9.11 5.08 6.42
CA ALA A 424 8.98 3.95 5.51
C ALA A 424 10.37 3.37 5.18
N LEU A 425 10.57 2.09 5.50
CA LEU A 425 11.79 1.35 5.18
C LEU A 425 11.47 0.28 4.14
N MET A 426 12.20 0.28 3.02
CA MET A 426 11.96 -0.69 1.95
C MET A 426 13.26 -1.39 1.52
N TYR A 427 13.22 -2.72 1.53
CA TYR A 427 14.19 -3.55 0.81
C TYR A 427 13.59 -3.97 -0.54
N LEU A 428 14.17 -3.46 -1.62
CA LEU A 428 13.71 -3.66 -2.99
C LEU A 428 14.77 -4.36 -3.84
N GLU A 429 14.48 -5.56 -4.29
CA GLU A 429 15.25 -6.26 -5.32
C GLU A 429 14.81 -5.86 -6.73
N SER A 430 13.58 -5.35 -6.86
CA SER A 430 13.06 -4.75 -8.09
C SER A 430 11.97 -3.71 -7.82
N ILE A 431 11.88 -2.70 -8.68
CA ILE A 431 10.94 -1.56 -8.55
C ILE A 431 9.63 -1.78 -9.35
N GLY A 432 9.58 -2.75 -10.26
CA GLY A 432 8.39 -3.03 -11.07
C GLY A 432 8.16 -1.95 -12.13
N ASN A 433 7.26 -1.00 -11.85
CA ASN A 433 6.98 0.17 -12.70
C ASN A 433 7.75 1.39 -12.16
N PRO A 434 8.92 1.75 -12.73
CA PRO A 434 9.76 2.81 -12.18
C PRO A 434 9.11 4.19 -12.27
N ARG A 435 8.32 4.46 -13.33
CA ARG A 435 7.62 5.75 -13.47
C ARG A 435 6.60 5.94 -12.35
N LYS A 436 5.80 4.91 -12.07
CA LYS A 436 4.85 4.93 -10.96
C LYS A 436 5.60 5.02 -9.62
N PHE A 437 6.62 4.20 -9.40
CA PHE A 437 7.40 4.23 -8.17
C PHE A 437 8.00 5.62 -7.91
N THR A 438 8.69 6.24 -8.87
CA THR A 438 9.31 7.57 -8.69
C THR A 438 8.26 8.63 -8.37
N ARG A 439 7.08 8.62 -9.02
CA ARG A 439 5.98 9.53 -8.70
C ARG A 439 5.48 9.34 -7.25
N LEU A 440 5.28 8.08 -6.84
CA LEU A 440 4.78 7.75 -5.50
C LEU A 440 5.83 8.06 -4.43
N ALA A 441 7.07 7.63 -4.64
CA ALA A 441 8.20 7.91 -3.75
C ALA A 441 8.38 9.41 -3.55
N ARG A 442 8.32 10.23 -4.61
CA ARG A 442 8.41 11.69 -4.49
C ARG A 442 7.31 12.28 -3.61
N ARG A 443 6.08 11.80 -3.76
CA ARG A 443 4.94 12.28 -2.96
C ARG A 443 5.06 11.81 -1.51
N THR A 444 5.43 10.55 -1.28
CA THR A 444 5.57 9.99 0.07
C THR A 444 6.75 10.60 0.81
N ALA A 445 7.93 10.70 0.18
CA ALA A 445 9.14 11.27 0.76
C ALA A 445 8.98 12.74 1.17
N ALA A 446 8.10 13.49 0.50
CA ALA A 446 7.79 14.87 0.88
C ALA A 446 6.97 14.97 2.18
N ALA A 447 6.26 13.92 2.57
CA ALA A 447 5.46 13.87 3.79
C ALA A 447 6.11 13.04 4.90
N LYS A 448 6.82 11.97 4.54
CA LYS A 448 7.31 10.92 5.44
C LYS A 448 8.67 10.40 4.95
N PRO A 449 9.71 10.33 5.79
CA PRO A 449 11.01 9.84 5.36
C PRO A 449 10.92 8.42 4.75
N LEU A 450 11.49 8.26 3.56
CA LEU A 450 11.52 7.00 2.81
C LEU A 450 12.96 6.55 2.61
N VAL A 451 13.32 5.45 3.29
CA VAL A 451 14.66 4.86 3.22
C VAL A 451 14.60 3.57 2.41
N VAL A 452 15.49 3.42 1.42
CA VAL A 452 15.49 2.28 0.51
C VAL A 452 16.86 1.63 0.45
N VAL A 453 16.89 0.31 0.62
CA VAL A 453 18.00 -0.55 0.18
C VAL A 453 17.60 -1.22 -1.11
N GLN A 454 18.40 -1.02 -2.16
CA GLN A 454 18.24 -1.75 -3.40
C GLN A 454 19.14 -2.99 -3.43
N GLY A 455 18.53 -4.17 -3.44
CA GLY A 455 19.19 -5.45 -3.71
C GLY A 455 19.46 -5.65 -5.20
N ALA A 456 20.14 -6.76 -5.55
CA ALA A 456 20.31 -7.20 -6.95
C ALA A 456 20.86 -6.14 -7.93
N ARG A 457 21.84 -5.34 -7.48
CA ARG A 457 22.35 -4.14 -8.18
C ARG A 457 23.02 -4.39 -9.53
N HIS A 458 23.45 -5.61 -9.80
CA HIS A 458 24.28 -5.98 -10.95
C HIS A 458 23.56 -6.87 -11.99
N GLY A 459 22.22 -6.74 -12.11
CA GLY A 459 21.50 -7.14 -13.33
C GLY A 459 20.81 -8.51 -13.32
N ALA A 460 21.00 -9.35 -12.31
CA ALA A 460 20.14 -10.51 -12.10
C ALA A 460 18.92 -10.07 -11.27
N GLY A 461 17.83 -9.71 -11.95
CA GLY A 461 16.55 -9.50 -11.26
C GLY A 461 16.22 -10.71 -10.38
N PRO A 462 15.62 -10.51 -9.20
CA PRO A 462 15.33 -11.59 -8.26
C PRO A 462 14.46 -12.66 -8.91
N ARG A 463 14.79 -13.93 -8.61
CA ARG A 463 14.03 -15.08 -9.10
C ARG A 463 12.58 -14.94 -8.65
N GLY A 464 11.65 -15.06 -9.59
CA GLY A 464 10.21 -14.98 -9.30
C GLY A 464 9.53 -13.66 -9.63
N HIS A 465 10.28 -12.56 -9.75
CA HIS A 465 9.66 -11.28 -10.08
C HIS A 465 9.40 -11.16 -11.57
N ALA A 466 8.12 -10.98 -11.94
CA ALA A 466 7.70 -10.76 -13.33
C ALA A 466 7.93 -9.31 -13.77
N VAL A 467 9.19 -8.86 -13.77
CA VAL A 467 9.55 -7.49 -14.15
C VAL A 467 10.54 -7.48 -15.29
N ARG A 468 10.41 -6.47 -16.16
CA ARG A 468 11.45 -6.18 -17.14
C ARG A 468 12.71 -5.79 -16.37
N ALA A 469 13.81 -6.51 -16.59
CA ALA A 469 15.08 -6.16 -16.00
C ALA A 469 15.43 -4.70 -16.33
N THR A 470 15.76 -3.92 -15.30
CA THR A 470 16.19 -2.54 -15.46
C THR A 470 17.51 -2.54 -16.23
N ARG A 471 17.51 -1.93 -17.42
CA ARG A 471 18.72 -1.76 -18.24
C ARG A 471 19.48 -0.46 -17.92
N LEU A 472 18.94 0.36 -17.02
CA LEU A 472 19.56 1.62 -16.62
C LEU A 472 20.79 1.35 -15.74
N PRO A 473 21.87 2.13 -15.91
CA PRO A 473 23.00 2.09 -15.01
C PRO A 473 22.58 2.34 -13.56
N HIS A 474 23.25 1.68 -12.63
CA HIS A 474 22.97 1.81 -11.20
C HIS A 474 23.02 3.27 -10.72
N ALA A 475 24.00 4.05 -11.20
CA ALA A 475 24.12 5.47 -10.88
C ALA A 475 22.90 6.30 -11.33
N THR A 476 22.31 5.97 -12.48
CA THR A 476 21.08 6.62 -12.97
C THR A 476 19.89 6.30 -12.07
N VAL A 477 19.76 5.04 -11.64
CA VAL A 477 18.70 4.65 -10.69
C VAL A 477 18.88 5.37 -9.35
N SER A 478 20.12 5.45 -8.83
CA SER A 478 20.42 6.22 -7.62
C SER A 478 20.02 7.68 -7.76
N ALA A 479 20.36 8.33 -8.88
CA ALA A 479 20.03 9.73 -9.11
C ALA A 479 18.51 9.96 -9.17
N LEU A 480 17.76 9.06 -9.81
CA LEU A 480 16.29 9.12 -9.85
C LEU A 480 15.65 8.94 -8.47
N LEU A 481 16.17 8.01 -7.66
CA LEU A 481 15.72 7.83 -6.28
C LEU A 481 16.01 9.08 -5.44
N ARG A 482 17.22 9.64 -5.55
CA ARG A 482 17.60 10.88 -4.86
C ARG A 482 16.73 12.07 -5.27
N GLN A 483 16.43 12.23 -6.55
CA GLN A 483 15.52 13.27 -7.04
C GLN A 483 14.08 13.09 -6.54
N ALA A 484 13.67 11.86 -6.27
CA ALA A 484 12.40 11.54 -5.62
C ALA A 484 12.43 11.72 -4.09
N GLY A 485 13.52 12.22 -3.50
CA GLY A 485 13.63 12.41 -2.05
C GLY A 485 13.84 11.11 -1.26
N VAL A 486 14.16 10.00 -1.94
CA VAL A 486 14.45 8.72 -1.28
C VAL A 486 15.85 8.77 -0.67
N ILE A 487 15.95 8.41 0.61
CA ILE A 487 17.22 8.21 1.31
C ILE A 487 17.68 6.80 0.97
N ARG A 488 18.58 6.71 0.00
CA ARG A 488 19.10 5.42 -0.44
C ARG A 488 20.30 5.04 0.41
N VAL A 489 20.29 3.82 0.94
CA VAL A 489 21.40 3.27 1.74
C VAL A 489 21.89 1.95 1.15
N ASP A 490 23.07 1.51 1.57
CA ASP A 490 23.78 0.40 0.97
C ASP A 490 23.63 -0.92 1.68
N THR A 491 23.41 -0.88 2.98
CA THR A 491 23.26 -2.10 3.78
C THR A 491 21.93 -2.13 4.53
N ILE A 492 21.48 -3.34 4.86
CA ILE A 492 20.34 -3.51 5.77
C ILE A 492 20.63 -2.98 7.19
N THR A 493 21.91 -2.77 7.54
CA THR A 493 22.30 -2.11 8.79
C THR A 493 21.95 -0.64 8.73
N GLU A 494 22.43 0.04 7.69
CA GLU A 494 22.12 1.45 7.46
C GLU A 494 20.62 1.70 7.29
N LEU A 495 19.87 0.76 6.69
CA LEU A 495 18.41 0.87 6.59
C LEU A 495 17.74 1.00 7.95
N VAL A 496 18.11 0.12 8.88
CA VAL A 496 17.56 0.12 10.24
C VAL A 496 18.07 1.32 11.02
N ASP A 497 19.36 1.63 10.96
CA ASP A 497 19.96 2.72 11.73
C ASP A 497 19.42 4.09 11.29
N THR A 498 19.34 4.32 9.98
CA THR A 498 18.75 5.54 9.41
C THR A 498 17.27 5.63 9.77
N GLY A 499 16.53 4.51 9.70
CA GLY A 499 15.13 4.46 10.08
C GLY A 499 14.89 4.79 11.55
N LEU A 500 15.70 4.25 12.46
CA LEU A 500 15.63 4.53 13.89
C LEU A 500 15.97 5.99 14.20
N LEU A 501 16.96 6.57 13.51
CA LEU A 501 17.32 7.98 13.65
C LEU A 501 16.15 8.88 13.25
N LEU A 502 15.60 8.66 12.04
CA LEU A 502 14.48 9.44 11.51
C LEU A 502 13.19 9.29 12.34
N ALA A 503 12.99 8.14 12.97
CA ALA A 503 11.86 7.90 13.84
C ALA A 503 12.01 8.57 15.23
N ARG A 504 13.24 8.85 15.68
CA ARG A 504 13.50 9.39 17.04
C ARG A 504 13.88 10.86 17.10
N GLN A 505 14.42 11.40 16.02
CA GLN A 505 15.07 12.72 16.04
C GLN A 505 14.39 13.70 15.08
N PRO A 506 14.36 15.00 15.42
CA PRO A 506 13.92 16.03 14.48
C PRO A 506 14.86 16.08 13.27
N LEU A 507 14.35 16.60 12.15
CA LEU A 507 15.20 16.88 10.99
C LEU A 507 16.10 18.08 11.31
N PRO A 508 17.41 18.04 10.95
CA PRO A 508 18.29 19.17 11.15
C PRO A 508 17.89 20.34 10.24
N ALA A 509 18.03 21.57 10.73
CA ALA A 509 17.73 22.78 9.97
C ALA A 509 18.76 23.06 8.85
N GLY A 510 19.90 22.38 8.88
CA GLY A 510 21.00 22.58 7.95
C GLY A 510 22.11 21.53 8.13
N PRO A 511 23.24 21.69 7.43
CA PRO A 511 24.30 20.69 7.37
C PRO A 511 25.36 20.85 8.47
N ARG A 512 25.23 21.79 9.41
CA ARG A 512 26.29 22.10 10.40
C ARG A 512 26.24 21.13 11.57
N VAL A 513 27.35 20.45 11.85
CA VAL A 513 27.39 19.37 12.84
C VAL A 513 28.41 19.68 13.93
N ALA A 514 27.98 19.72 15.19
CA ALA A 514 28.90 19.68 16.33
C ALA A 514 29.30 18.22 16.61
N ILE A 515 30.58 17.99 16.89
CA ILE A 515 31.09 16.67 17.28
C ILE A 515 31.71 16.83 18.65
N LEU A 516 31.31 16.01 19.62
CA LEU A 516 31.87 16.01 20.97
C LEU A 516 32.04 14.59 21.50
N GLY A 517 33.05 14.33 22.32
CA GLY A 517 33.22 13.00 22.90
C GLY A 517 34.53 12.81 23.65
N ASN A 518 34.73 11.64 24.23
CA ASN A 518 35.90 11.32 25.05
C ASN A 518 37.01 10.56 24.29
N SER A 519 36.99 10.62 22.96
CA SER A 519 37.95 9.97 22.09
C SER A 519 38.24 10.84 20.87
N GLU A 520 39.45 11.41 20.82
CA GLU A 520 39.94 12.18 19.68
C GLU A 520 39.84 11.39 18.37
N SER A 521 40.29 10.13 18.36
CA SER A 521 40.28 9.28 17.16
C SER A 521 38.88 9.04 16.61
N LEU A 522 37.87 8.78 17.46
CA LEU A 522 36.49 8.66 17.01
C LEU A 522 35.92 10.01 16.53
N GLY A 523 36.29 11.10 17.20
CA GLY A 523 35.94 12.45 16.77
C GLY A 523 36.43 12.76 15.35
N LEU A 524 37.69 12.43 15.05
CA LEU A 524 38.28 12.61 13.72
C LEU A 524 37.63 11.71 12.65
N LEU A 525 37.40 10.43 12.95
CA LEU A 525 36.69 9.53 12.03
C LEU A 525 35.27 10.04 11.72
N THR A 526 34.58 10.57 12.74
CA THR A 526 33.25 11.17 12.59
C THR A 526 33.31 12.44 11.75
N TYR A 527 34.32 13.28 11.96
CA TYR A 527 34.55 14.50 11.20
C TYR A 527 34.78 14.20 9.71
N ASP A 528 35.64 13.22 9.40
CA ASP A 528 35.92 12.80 8.02
C ASP A 528 34.68 12.19 7.36
N ALA A 529 33.90 11.38 8.08
CA ALA A 529 32.64 10.83 7.58
C ALA A 529 31.62 11.94 7.27
N CYS A 530 31.51 12.96 8.13
CA CYS A 530 30.65 14.11 7.88
C CYS A 530 31.04 14.85 6.60
N LEU A 531 32.35 15.10 6.39
CA LEU A 531 32.84 15.75 5.17
C LEU A 531 32.58 14.92 3.91
N ALA A 532 32.76 13.59 3.98
CA ALA A 532 32.53 12.69 2.85
C ALA A 532 31.07 12.69 2.38
N GLU A 533 30.12 12.85 3.31
CA GLU A 533 28.68 12.96 3.04
C GLU A 533 28.22 14.41 2.75
N GLY A 534 29.14 15.38 2.69
CA GLY A 534 28.85 16.78 2.37
C GLY A 534 28.24 17.59 3.51
N LEU A 535 28.32 17.10 4.75
CA LEU A 535 27.99 17.86 5.96
C LEU A 535 29.11 18.88 6.27
N ARG A 536 28.84 19.81 7.18
CA ARG A 536 29.76 20.86 7.63
C ARG A 536 30.08 20.68 9.11
N PRO A 537 30.94 19.71 9.47
CA PRO A 537 31.30 19.49 10.86
C PRO A 537 32.18 20.63 11.40
N HIS A 538 31.98 21.00 12.65
CA HIS A 538 32.94 21.80 13.40
C HIS A 538 34.09 20.91 13.89
N ARG A 539 35.19 21.53 14.33
CA ARG A 539 36.30 20.78 14.93
C ARG A 539 35.78 19.97 16.13
N PRO A 540 36.08 18.67 16.23
CA PRO A 540 35.62 17.86 17.35
C PRO A 540 36.08 18.41 18.70
N LEU A 541 35.16 18.48 19.65
CA LEU A 541 35.43 18.79 21.05
C LEU A 541 35.81 17.50 21.79
N ASP A 542 37.11 17.35 22.08
CA ASP A 542 37.61 16.24 22.90
C ASP A 542 37.44 16.56 24.39
N LEU A 543 36.63 15.75 25.07
CA LEU A 543 36.37 15.80 26.51
C LEU A 543 37.41 15.00 27.31
N THR A 544 38.36 14.35 26.63
CA THR A 544 39.37 13.43 27.16
C THR A 544 38.78 12.13 27.71
N THR A 545 39.60 11.08 27.84
CA THR A 545 39.17 9.76 28.33
C THR A 545 38.68 9.77 29.79
N ALA A 546 38.94 10.84 30.54
CA ALA A 546 38.51 11.04 31.92
C ALA A 546 37.13 11.72 32.05
N ALA A 547 36.47 12.05 30.93
CA ALA A 547 35.18 12.74 30.93
C ALA A 547 34.12 12.03 31.78
N SER A 548 33.51 12.76 32.70
CA SER A 548 32.37 12.32 33.50
C SER A 548 31.05 12.47 32.75
N ALA A 549 29.97 11.85 33.24
CA ALA A 549 28.62 12.08 32.71
C ALA A 549 28.22 13.57 32.76
N ALA A 550 28.68 14.33 33.76
CA ALA A 550 28.41 15.75 33.88
C ALA A 550 29.10 16.57 32.78
N ASP A 551 30.31 16.18 32.39
CA ASP A 551 31.05 16.82 31.29
C ASP A 551 30.33 16.62 29.95
N PHE A 552 29.85 15.39 29.69
CA PHE A 552 29.01 15.10 28.52
C PHE A 552 27.71 15.90 28.52
N HIS A 553 27.03 15.99 29.66
CA HIS A 553 25.80 16.80 29.78
C HIS A 553 26.06 18.27 29.45
N ALA A 554 27.08 18.87 30.05
CA ALA A 554 27.42 20.27 29.85
C ALA A 554 27.81 20.57 28.39
N ALA A 555 28.67 19.73 27.81
CA ALA A 555 29.11 19.86 26.43
C ALA A 555 27.94 19.73 25.43
N LEU A 556 27.08 18.71 25.61
CA LEU A 556 25.91 18.53 24.75
C LEU A 556 24.91 19.68 24.89
N SER A 557 24.66 20.15 26.11
CA SER A 557 23.76 21.30 26.34
C SER A 557 24.25 22.56 25.65
N HIS A 558 25.56 22.83 25.71
CA HIS A 558 26.16 23.97 25.02
C HIS A 558 26.07 23.84 23.49
N ALA A 559 26.42 22.67 22.95
CA ALA A 559 26.34 22.41 21.52
C ALA A 559 24.92 22.54 20.96
N LEU A 560 23.91 22.09 21.72
CA LEU A 560 22.50 22.21 21.36
C LEU A 560 21.99 23.65 21.43
N ALA A 561 22.43 24.43 22.41
CA ALA A 561 22.06 25.84 22.55
C ALA A 561 22.71 26.76 21.49
N ASP A 562 23.82 26.34 20.91
CA ASP A 562 24.56 27.12 19.92
C ASP A 562 23.92 27.06 18.51
N ASP A 563 23.39 28.19 18.04
CA ASP A 563 22.73 28.37 16.74
C ASP A 563 23.67 28.20 15.53
N THR A 564 24.97 28.05 15.75
CA THR A 564 25.92 27.63 14.72
C THR A 564 25.86 26.13 14.41
N ASN A 565 25.12 25.35 15.21
CA ASN A 565 24.95 23.92 15.05
C ASN A 565 23.52 23.57 14.62
N ASP A 566 23.39 22.67 13.64
CA ASP A 566 22.11 22.12 13.20
C ASP A 566 21.87 20.70 13.71
N ALA A 567 22.94 19.98 14.07
CA ALA A 567 22.93 18.62 14.63
C ALA A 567 24.13 18.41 15.56
N VAL A 568 24.06 17.41 16.45
CA VAL A 568 25.16 17.05 17.35
C VAL A 568 25.45 15.54 17.27
N VAL A 569 26.72 15.18 17.12
CA VAL A 569 27.20 13.79 17.21
C VAL A 569 28.07 13.64 18.46
N VAL A 570 27.70 12.69 19.32
CA VAL A 570 28.41 12.36 20.55
C VAL A 570 29.18 11.07 20.33
N THR A 571 30.50 11.08 20.52
CA THR A 571 31.34 9.87 20.50
C THR A 571 31.69 9.42 21.92
N ALA A 572 31.54 8.12 22.20
CA ALA A 572 31.76 7.57 23.54
C ALA A 572 32.55 6.25 23.52
N ILE A 573 33.62 6.19 24.31
CA ILE A 573 34.37 4.97 24.65
C ILE A 573 34.32 4.71 26.17
N PRO A 574 34.59 3.48 26.64
CA PRO A 574 34.67 3.19 28.07
C PRO A 574 35.69 4.10 28.75
N ALA A 575 35.32 4.67 29.90
CA ALA A 575 36.21 5.50 30.70
C ALA A 575 37.42 4.67 31.19
N VAL A 576 38.61 5.28 31.17
CA VAL A 576 39.86 4.65 31.61
C VAL A 576 40.24 5.23 32.98
N GLY A 577 40.05 4.47 34.07
CA GLY A 577 40.40 4.87 35.44
C GLY A 577 39.49 4.31 36.53
N GLU A 578 39.83 4.53 37.80
CA GLU A 578 38.96 4.21 38.95
C GLU A 578 37.79 5.20 39.00
N GLY A 579 36.56 4.70 38.85
CA GLY A 579 35.34 5.52 38.78
C GLY A 579 34.68 5.53 37.40
N SER A 580 34.60 4.37 36.73
CA SER A 580 33.91 4.25 35.44
C SER A 580 32.51 4.86 35.53
N VAL A 581 32.22 5.80 34.63
CA VAL A 581 30.86 6.31 34.47
C VAL A 581 30.00 5.14 34.07
N GLY A 582 29.06 4.75 34.94
CA GLY A 582 28.11 3.69 34.59
C GLY A 582 27.31 4.12 33.36
N ASP A 583 27.16 3.21 32.40
CA ASP A 583 26.40 3.40 31.15
C ASP A 583 25.06 4.11 31.36
N ALA A 584 24.35 3.81 32.45
CA ALA A 584 23.09 4.43 32.82
C ALA A 584 23.21 5.93 33.18
N ALA A 585 24.29 6.33 33.87
CA ALA A 585 24.53 7.71 34.26
C ALA A 585 24.87 8.57 33.03
N LEU A 586 25.72 8.05 32.13
CA LEU A 586 26.00 8.70 30.85
C LEU A 586 24.74 8.81 29.99
N ALA A 587 23.94 7.74 29.89
CA ALA A 587 22.66 7.78 29.17
C ALA A 587 21.72 8.86 29.73
N GLN A 588 21.62 8.97 31.06
CA GLN A 588 20.77 9.97 31.71
C GLN A 588 21.26 11.40 31.46
N ALA A 589 22.57 11.64 31.50
CA ALA A 589 23.18 12.91 31.16
C ALA A 589 22.87 13.33 29.72
N LEU A 590 23.09 12.44 28.74
CA LEU A 590 22.82 12.75 27.34
C LEU A 590 21.32 13.04 27.10
N ARG A 591 20.42 12.26 27.71
CA ARG A 591 18.97 12.46 27.60
C ARG A 591 18.50 13.78 28.19
N SER A 592 18.96 14.11 29.39
CA SER A 592 18.53 15.34 30.06
C SER A 592 18.98 16.59 29.31
N ALA A 593 20.20 16.58 28.76
CA ALA A 593 20.69 17.64 27.88
C ALA A 593 19.85 17.75 26.59
N ALA A 594 19.58 16.63 25.91
CA ALA A 594 18.77 16.63 24.69
C ALA A 594 17.31 17.08 24.93
N ALA A 595 16.71 16.68 26.05
CA ALA A 595 15.35 17.05 26.41
C ALA A 595 15.19 18.55 26.68
N ALA A 596 16.25 19.24 27.12
CA ALA A 596 16.23 20.68 27.34
C ALA A 596 16.16 21.48 26.04
N THR A 597 16.65 20.94 24.92
CA THR A 597 16.64 21.59 23.59
C THR A 597 16.32 20.56 22.49
N PRO A 598 15.03 20.22 22.31
CA PRO A 598 14.62 19.10 21.45
C PRO A 598 14.57 19.45 19.95
N SER A 599 15.09 20.61 19.54
CA SER A 599 14.97 21.12 18.16
C SER A 599 16.06 20.60 17.20
N LYS A 600 17.15 20.06 17.73
CA LYS A 600 18.30 19.57 16.94
C LYS A 600 18.48 18.07 17.15
N PRO A 601 18.74 17.28 16.09
CA PRO A 601 19.01 15.85 16.23
C PRO A 601 20.33 15.60 16.97
N VAL A 602 20.31 14.60 17.84
CA VAL A 602 21.47 14.06 18.55
C VAL A 602 21.69 12.61 18.15
N LEU A 603 22.91 12.30 17.70
CA LEU A 603 23.35 10.93 17.40
C LEU A 603 24.46 10.53 18.38
N VAL A 604 24.38 9.33 18.96
CA VAL A 604 25.42 8.78 19.83
C VAL A 604 26.12 7.63 19.11
N VAL A 605 27.42 7.75 18.92
CA VAL A 605 28.31 6.71 18.38
C VAL A 605 29.15 6.18 19.52
N HIS A 606 29.04 4.89 19.82
CA HIS A 606 29.73 4.27 20.94
C HIS A 606 30.52 3.03 20.53
N VAL A 607 31.57 2.71 21.27
CA VAL A 607 32.41 1.52 21.06
C VAL A 607 32.47 0.74 22.37
N GLU A 608 32.16 -0.58 22.34
CA GLU A 608 32.18 -1.47 23.52
C GLU A 608 31.33 -1.02 24.73
N LEU A 609 30.35 -0.12 24.52
CA LEU A 609 29.39 0.35 25.53
C LEU A 609 27.98 -0.18 25.26
N GLY A 610 27.79 -1.50 25.36
CA GLY A 610 26.51 -2.14 25.08
C GLY A 610 25.37 -1.68 26.01
N GLY A 611 25.68 -1.48 27.30
CA GLY A 611 24.71 -1.01 28.29
C GLY A 611 24.28 0.45 28.06
N LEU A 612 25.11 1.28 27.44
CA LEU A 612 24.76 2.66 27.08
C LEU A 612 23.66 2.66 26.01
N ALA A 613 23.78 1.80 25.00
CA ALA A 613 22.77 1.65 23.95
C ALA A 613 21.42 1.16 24.50
N GLU A 614 21.45 0.19 25.42
CA GLU A 614 20.27 -0.29 26.13
C GLU A 614 19.64 0.81 26.99
N ALA A 615 20.45 1.53 27.78
CA ALA A 615 19.99 2.59 28.64
C ALA A 615 19.40 3.77 27.85
N LEU A 616 20.03 4.19 26.76
CA LEU A 616 19.49 5.22 25.84
C LEU A 616 18.20 4.75 25.16
N SER A 617 18.12 3.47 24.85
CA SER A 617 16.94 2.87 24.24
C SER A 617 15.84 2.53 25.22
N ALA A 618 16.01 2.65 26.55
CA ALA A 618 14.95 2.40 27.54
C ALA A 618 14.08 3.63 27.88
N ALA A 619 14.45 4.82 27.43
CA ALA A 619 13.76 6.06 27.80
C ALA A 619 12.60 6.42 26.87
N THR A 620 11.46 6.76 27.44
CA THR A 620 10.24 7.19 26.73
C THR A 620 10.51 8.38 25.79
N SER A 621 9.92 8.32 24.58
CA SER A 621 9.91 9.30 23.49
C SER A 621 10.28 10.76 23.85
N THR A 622 11.18 11.36 23.07
CA THR A 622 11.51 12.81 23.07
C THR A 622 10.62 13.64 22.14
N ALA A 623 9.49 13.09 21.65
CA ALA A 623 8.56 13.86 20.84
C ALA A 623 8.05 15.09 21.60
N PRO A 624 7.90 16.27 20.96
CA PRO A 624 7.27 17.42 21.58
C PRO A 624 5.88 17.02 22.06
N GLN A 625 5.62 17.14 23.36
CA GLN A 625 4.25 17.03 23.84
C GLN A 625 3.46 18.19 23.24
N THR A 626 2.48 17.89 22.38
CA THR A 626 1.43 18.85 22.05
C THR A 626 0.85 19.34 23.37
N PRO A 627 0.75 20.65 23.63
CA PRO A 627 0.16 21.12 24.88
C PRO A 627 -1.23 20.50 24.99
N GLN A 628 -1.48 19.79 26.10
CA GLN A 628 -2.83 19.34 26.44
C GLN A 628 -3.76 20.54 26.28
N PRO A 629 -4.93 20.38 25.64
CA PRO A 629 -5.95 21.40 25.75
C PRO A 629 -6.21 21.55 27.24
N ARG A 630 -5.95 22.76 27.77
CA ARG A 630 -6.32 23.11 29.14
C ARG A 630 -7.76 22.64 29.31
N ALA A 631 -8.01 21.83 30.34
CA ALA A 631 -9.35 21.44 30.70
C ALA A 631 -10.20 22.71 30.71
N ASP A 632 -11.21 22.75 29.83
CA ASP A 632 -12.19 23.81 29.81
C ASP A 632 -12.74 23.91 31.23
N THR A 633 -12.34 24.98 31.93
CA THR A 633 -13.03 25.44 33.12
C THR A 633 -14.45 25.74 32.67
N THR A 634 -15.34 24.80 32.95
CA THR A 634 -16.78 24.96 32.74
C THR A 634 -17.20 26.25 33.44
N PRO A 635 -17.85 27.21 32.76
CA PRO A 635 -18.35 28.39 33.44
C PRO A 635 -19.39 27.92 34.47
N ALA A 636 -19.24 28.36 35.72
CA ALA A 636 -20.22 28.09 36.76
C ALA A 636 -21.63 28.53 36.30
N PRO A 637 -22.69 27.76 36.57
CA PRO A 637 -24.04 28.15 36.21
C PRO A 637 -24.45 29.43 36.96
N PRO A 638 -25.22 30.32 36.34
CA PRO A 638 -25.66 31.56 36.98
C PRO A 638 -26.52 31.25 38.22
N PRO A 639 -26.46 32.08 39.27
CA PRO A 639 -27.28 31.88 40.46
C PRO A 639 -28.76 31.99 40.11
N ARG A 640 -29.55 31.06 40.66
CA ARG A 640 -31.01 31.08 40.54
C ARG A 640 -31.56 32.37 41.16
N PRO A 641 -32.57 33.02 40.56
CA PRO A 641 -33.21 34.18 41.16
C PRO A 641 -33.95 33.76 42.42
N ASP A 642 -33.73 34.51 43.50
CA ASP A 642 -34.50 34.40 44.73
C ASP A 642 -35.98 34.66 44.45
N THR A 643 -36.81 33.85 45.07
CA THR A 643 -38.26 33.96 45.11
C THR A 643 -38.69 35.30 45.73
N ALA A 644 -39.41 36.10 44.95
CA ALA A 644 -40.48 37.00 45.40
C ALA A 644 -41.47 37.20 44.25
#